data_AF-A0A9W7CQB7-F1
#
_entry.id   AF-A0A9W7CQB7-F1
#
_cell.length_a   1.000
_cell.length_b   1.000
_cell.length_c   1.000
_cell.angle_alpha   90.00
_cell.angle_beta   90.00
_cell.angle_gamma   90.00
#
_symmetry.space_group_name_H-M   'P 1'
#
loop_
_entity.id
_entity.type
_entity.pdbx_description
1 polymer ?
#
loop_
_entity_poly.entity_id
_entity_poly.type
_entity_poly.pdbx_seq_one_letter_code
_entity_poly.pdbx_strand_id
1 'polypeptide(L)'
;MEETLAMEAKEVAAEQAALLSLVAAGELQHVGPAEGGLLRPFLPVLSRLQAARRAAAQSPPAATALDRTLLCVERAAEWRRLAQVFAELTPAGLQAASAGHGPEPAFRRFEAGQAAERVAIVLAEWLLAPAGGLESSELLADEIYQDQVAAILAHTLASPKLQTAEDGPLGVAAVARRCLAVPLGPTLLARLAANDPARAEQLMAAVVAATADGRPMAQQEQEALAATSAVTANARRACVQLARLTPLYAARLREKLSGQTTSLQCAAMAFELLTTCTSREDVSVFLYQWLKRDGAPGSALRTYVQLASREAVGANSEFQQDAAANLTKVRGVLLATLDNVDKTVSPYELTAALGVCVGLQVLGSFSLTEDERIRLLTSLEKLAPTSSSSRAISLAFIVVVLLWYPLAPALSKAPGQRDEHTKTAVGLSQQVLVALFHARDAGAGPLFVVSAVLFYTKAPALVPFLASVIGFDGDTCNAASTATAGNGIQVQQAWRAEYLHVFGDVVLKPVLTENLLAREVLTFPPAARVSALDAVSSGHGQHEFTLRGLHGLLCEKSFLRHHHAHRLESWLANQVGEQAALPVHPLLVSLLLEWIENYIMAFEYPIAQAPRRLQLSIVPLRSSTLAKWLAAPCLARAYDPEQGQDHELAWARGVCLDLHTRCSLTNGYATQRW
;
A
#
# COMPACT_ATOMS: atom_id res chain seq x y z
N MET A 1 26.58 -23.31 4.94
CA MET A 1 26.32 -22.32 3.86
C MET A 1 25.64 -21.07 4.44
N GLU A 2 24.58 -21.20 5.25
CA GLU A 2 24.02 -20.06 6.01
C GLU A 2 24.96 -19.55 7.12
N GLU A 3 25.65 -20.42 7.85
CA GLU A 3 26.62 -20.00 8.87
C GLU A 3 27.84 -19.29 8.26
N THR A 4 28.25 -19.67 7.05
CA THR A 4 29.34 -19.02 6.32
C THR A 4 28.92 -17.63 5.81
N LEU A 5 27.68 -17.47 5.32
CA LEU A 5 27.15 -16.17 4.91
C LEU A 5 26.89 -15.22 6.09
N ALA A 6 26.45 -15.75 7.24
CA ALA A 6 26.27 -14.96 8.46
C ALA A 6 27.62 -14.54 9.09
N MET A 7 28.65 -15.37 8.95
CA MET A 7 30.01 -15.07 9.38
C MET A 7 30.64 -14.00 8.47
N GLU A 8 30.52 -14.15 7.14
CA GLU A 8 30.95 -13.14 6.17
C GLU A 8 30.23 -11.79 6.39
N ALA A 9 28.92 -11.80 6.66
CA ALA A 9 28.17 -10.56 6.94
C ALA A 9 28.62 -9.86 8.25
N LYS A 10 28.99 -10.64 9.28
CA LYS A 10 29.54 -10.10 10.53
C LYS A 10 30.95 -9.53 10.35
N GLU A 11 31.77 -10.20 9.56
CA GLU A 11 33.14 -9.79 9.25
C GLU A 11 33.13 -8.48 8.45
N VAL A 12 32.27 -8.39 7.42
CA VAL A 12 32.05 -7.17 6.64
C VAL A 12 31.50 -6.02 7.51
N ALA A 13 30.58 -6.29 8.44
CA ALA A 13 30.06 -5.26 9.34
C ALA A 13 31.12 -4.76 10.36
N ALA A 14 31.99 -5.64 10.83
CA ALA A 14 33.10 -5.28 11.72
C ALA A 14 34.16 -4.45 11.00
N GLU A 15 34.49 -4.80 9.75
CA GLU A 15 35.37 -4.02 8.89
C GLU A 15 34.78 -2.63 8.60
N GLN A 16 33.49 -2.52 8.30
CA GLN A 16 32.81 -1.24 8.10
C GLN A 16 32.82 -0.34 9.35
N ALA A 17 32.62 -0.92 10.54
CA ALA A 17 32.66 -0.19 11.80
C ALA A 17 34.08 0.29 12.15
N ALA A 18 35.09 -0.54 11.94
CA ALA A 18 36.49 -0.18 12.14
C ALA A 18 36.91 0.97 11.22
N LEU A 19 36.48 0.92 9.96
CA LEU A 19 36.75 1.93 8.95
C LEU A 19 36.08 3.27 9.29
N LEU A 20 34.83 3.26 9.76
CA LEU A 20 34.15 4.45 10.30
C LEU A 20 34.89 5.07 11.49
N SER A 21 35.46 4.26 12.38
CA SER A 21 36.24 4.78 13.52
C SER A 21 37.55 5.45 13.09
N LEU A 22 38.25 4.88 12.10
CA LEU A 22 39.47 5.43 11.51
C LEU A 22 39.19 6.75 10.75
N VAL A 23 38.06 6.84 10.06
CA VAL A 23 37.59 8.10 9.45
C VAL A 23 37.30 9.16 10.53
N ALA A 24 36.58 8.79 11.58
CA ALA A 24 36.22 9.71 12.67
C ALA A 24 37.49 10.26 13.35
N ALA A 25 38.52 9.43 13.51
CA ALA A 25 39.84 9.81 14.02
C ALA A 25 40.68 10.64 13.02
N GLY A 26 40.38 10.60 11.72
CA GLY A 26 41.12 11.35 10.69
C GLY A 26 42.41 10.67 10.21
N GLU A 27 42.57 9.37 10.48
CA GLU A 27 43.81 8.61 10.28
C GLU A 27 43.79 7.72 9.01
N LEU A 28 43.07 8.11 7.95
CA LEU A 28 43.13 7.39 6.67
C LEU A 28 44.42 7.72 5.93
N GLN A 29 45.54 7.11 6.30
CA GLN A 29 46.76 7.23 5.49
C GLN A 29 46.89 6.14 4.42
N HIS A 30 46.26 4.96 4.57
CA HIS A 30 46.50 3.79 3.69
C HIS A 30 45.22 2.98 3.38
N VAL A 31 44.30 3.51 2.56
CA VAL A 31 43.24 2.69 1.95
C VAL A 31 43.50 2.58 0.46
N GLY A 32 43.69 1.34 -0.03
CA GLY A 32 44.02 1.05 -1.41
C GLY A 32 42.81 1.17 -2.36
N PRO A 33 43.04 1.25 -3.68
CA PRO A 33 41.99 1.42 -4.70
C PRO A 33 40.98 0.25 -4.76
N ALA A 34 41.29 -0.91 -4.18
CA ALA A 34 40.43 -2.09 -4.16
C ALA A 34 39.24 -1.98 -3.18
N GLU A 35 39.28 -1.08 -2.20
CA GLU A 35 38.25 -0.93 -1.14
C GLU A 35 37.15 0.10 -1.49
N GLY A 36 37.21 0.70 -2.68
CA GLY A 36 36.26 1.74 -3.12
C GLY A 36 34.79 1.27 -3.22
N GLY A 37 34.55 -0.04 -3.31
CA GLY A 37 33.20 -0.62 -3.25
C GLY A 37 32.56 -0.53 -1.86
N LEU A 38 33.36 -0.68 -0.79
CA LEU A 38 32.91 -0.67 0.61
C LEU A 38 32.61 0.75 1.11
N LEU A 39 33.24 1.76 0.53
CA LEU A 39 33.09 3.17 0.91
C LEU A 39 31.84 3.85 0.33
N ARG A 40 31.31 3.35 -0.80
CA ARG A 40 30.14 3.93 -1.50
C ARG A 40 28.93 4.23 -0.61
N PRO A 41 28.46 3.33 0.27
CA PRO A 41 27.33 3.62 1.15
C PRO A 41 27.61 4.70 2.19
N PHE A 42 28.88 4.96 2.53
CA PHE A 42 29.27 5.93 3.56
C PHE A 42 29.68 7.30 3.00
N LEU A 43 29.86 7.43 1.68
CA LEU A 43 30.21 8.69 0.99
C LEU A 43 29.42 9.92 1.46
N PRO A 44 28.09 9.87 1.69
CA PRO A 44 27.33 11.04 2.15
C PRO A 44 27.71 11.51 3.55
N VAL A 45 28.10 10.59 4.45
CA VAL A 45 28.52 10.92 5.82
C VAL A 45 29.95 11.45 5.82
N LEU A 46 30.81 10.84 5.01
CA LEU A 46 32.22 11.23 4.83
C LEU A 46 32.34 12.64 4.25
N SER A 47 31.55 12.96 3.23
CA SER A 47 31.54 14.29 2.62
C SER A 47 30.99 15.37 3.56
N ARG A 48 29.95 15.07 4.36
CA ARG A 48 29.42 15.97 5.39
C ARG A 48 30.42 16.23 6.51
N LEU A 49 31.13 15.21 6.97
CA LEU A 49 32.21 15.36 7.96
C LEU A 49 33.37 16.21 7.43
N GLN A 50 33.76 16.01 6.17
CA GLN A 50 34.76 16.86 5.54
C GLN A 50 34.27 18.30 5.36
N ALA A 51 33.03 18.51 4.93
CA ALA A 51 32.45 19.84 4.79
C ALA A 51 32.40 20.57 6.15
N ALA A 52 32.01 19.88 7.22
CA ALA A 52 32.04 20.41 8.58
C ALA A 52 33.46 20.75 9.05
N ARG A 53 34.44 19.88 8.78
CA ARG A 53 35.87 20.13 9.09
C ARG A 53 36.43 21.32 8.30
N ARG A 54 36.05 21.47 7.03
CA ARG A 54 36.45 22.60 6.17
C ARG A 54 35.81 23.92 6.63
N ALA A 55 34.54 23.89 7.04
CA ALA A 55 33.84 25.05 7.58
C ALA A 55 34.42 25.52 8.92
N ALA A 56 35.00 24.61 9.72
CA ALA A 56 35.65 24.92 10.99
C ALA A 56 37.11 25.39 10.85
N ALA A 57 37.76 25.19 9.68
CA ALA A 57 39.17 25.52 9.47
C ALA A 57 39.35 26.98 9.01
N GLN A 58 40.22 27.73 9.69
CA GLN A 58 40.54 29.14 9.36
C GLN A 58 41.53 29.30 8.18
N SER A 59 42.11 28.20 7.70
CA SER A 59 43.03 28.15 6.55
C SER A 59 42.59 27.09 5.55
N PRO A 60 42.84 27.26 4.23
CA PRO A 60 42.49 26.26 3.24
C PRO A 60 43.19 24.93 3.58
N PRO A 61 42.45 23.84 3.89
CA PRO A 61 43.07 22.62 4.34
C PRO A 61 43.82 21.93 3.21
N ALA A 62 45.00 21.41 3.51
CA ALA A 62 45.74 20.54 2.61
C ALA A 62 44.91 19.29 2.27
N ALA A 63 45.04 18.78 1.05
CA ALA A 63 44.31 17.62 0.57
C ALA A 63 44.51 16.42 1.51
N THR A 64 43.43 15.98 2.15
CA THR A 64 43.45 14.80 3.01
C THR A 64 43.52 13.54 2.13
N ALA A 65 44.08 12.44 2.64
CA ALA A 65 44.05 11.17 1.92
C ALA A 65 42.61 10.64 1.72
N LEU A 66 41.66 11.11 2.53
CA LEU A 66 40.22 10.96 2.30
C LEU A 66 39.75 11.67 1.00
N ASP A 67 40.30 12.84 0.66
CA ASP A 67 39.99 13.53 -0.61
C ASP A 67 40.50 12.75 -1.83
N ARG A 68 41.60 12.02 -1.67
CA ARG A 68 42.19 11.20 -2.75
C ARG A 68 41.45 9.87 -2.95
N THR A 69 40.80 9.37 -1.90
CA THR A 69 40.02 8.12 -1.94
C THR A 69 38.55 8.36 -2.27
N LEU A 70 37.97 9.51 -1.89
CA LEU A 70 36.61 9.92 -2.30
C LEU A 70 36.52 10.26 -3.79
N LEU A 71 37.60 10.79 -4.38
CA LEU A 71 37.69 11.16 -5.79
C LEU A 71 38.42 10.07 -6.59
N CYS A 72 37.93 8.84 -6.67
CA CYS A 72 38.46 7.80 -7.59
C CYS A 72 38.50 8.29 -9.06
N VAL A 73 39.45 9.15 -9.40
CA VAL A 73 39.47 9.89 -10.66
C VAL A 73 40.93 10.12 -11.05
N GLU A 74 41.33 9.47 -12.15
CA GLU A 74 42.64 9.60 -12.81
C GLU A 74 42.99 11.08 -13.16
N ARG A 75 42.00 11.98 -13.13
CA ARG A 75 42.10 13.42 -13.44
C ARG A 75 42.06 14.37 -12.22
N ALA A 76 42.32 13.90 -10.99
CA ALA A 76 42.25 14.72 -9.76
C ALA A 76 43.05 16.05 -9.78
N ALA A 77 44.13 16.14 -10.56
CA ALA A 77 44.90 17.37 -10.73
C ALA A 77 44.16 18.43 -11.57
N GLU A 78 43.39 18.01 -12.58
CA GLU A 78 42.60 18.88 -13.44
C GLU A 78 41.40 19.46 -12.67
N TRP A 79 40.72 18.64 -11.86
CA TRP A 79 39.63 19.07 -11.00
C TRP A 79 40.07 20.08 -9.94
N ARG A 80 41.29 19.92 -9.39
CA ARG A 80 41.87 20.90 -8.46
C ARG A 80 42.13 22.25 -9.11
N ARG A 81 42.60 22.27 -10.37
CA ARG A 81 42.79 23.52 -11.14
C ARG A 81 41.45 24.21 -11.40
N LEU A 82 40.40 23.45 -11.70
CA LEU A 82 39.05 23.99 -11.84
C LEU A 82 38.52 24.56 -10.53
N ALA A 83 38.72 23.88 -9.39
CA ALA A 83 38.30 24.37 -8.08
C ALA A 83 38.97 25.70 -7.66
N GLN A 84 40.25 25.89 -8.02
CA GLN A 84 40.98 27.14 -7.75
C GLN A 84 40.35 28.35 -8.46
N VAL A 85 39.84 28.17 -9.68
CA VAL A 85 39.14 29.21 -10.44
C VAL A 85 37.90 29.70 -9.69
N PHE A 86 37.15 28.82 -9.01
CA PHE A 86 35.95 29.18 -8.25
C PHE A 86 36.22 29.97 -6.97
N ALA A 87 37.45 29.97 -6.45
CA ALA A 87 37.82 30.80 -5.30
C ALA A 87 37.85 32.30 -5.66
N GLU A 88 38.21 32.61 -6.91
CA GLU A 88 38.40 33.96 -7.43
C GLU A 88 37.19 34.46 -8.25
N LEU A 89 36.31 33.55 -8.71
CA LEU A 89 35.17 33.89 -9.55
C LEU A 89 34.10 34.71 -8.81
N THR A 90 33.64 35.79 -9.44
CA THR A 90 32.51 36.63 -8.97
C THR A 90 31.42 36.72 -10.03
N PRO A 91 30.15 36.96 -9.65
CA PRO A 91 29.03 37.09 -10.60
C PRO A 91 29.26 38.20 -11.65
N ALA A 92 29.87 39.32 -11.25
CA ALA A 92 30.20 40.43 -12.15
C ALA A 92 31.30 40.07 -13.16
N GLY A 93 32.31 39.29 -12.74
CA GLY A 93 33.35 38.77 -13.65
C GLY A 93 32.79 37.79 -14.69
N LEU A 94 31.78 37.02 -14.30
CA LEU A 94 31.03 36.13 -15.21
C LEU A 94 30.24 36.91 -16.26
N GLN A 95 29.53 37.97 -15.84
CA GLN A 95 28.78 38.83 -16.77
C GLN A 95 29.71 39.58 -17.74
N ALA A 96 30.88 40.04 -17.27
CA ALA A 96 31.88 40.67 -18.13
C ALA A 96 32.49 39.70 -19.16
N ALA A 97 32.81 38.46 -18.75
CA ALA A 97 33.29 37.41 -19.66
C ALA A 97 32.22 36.97 -20.68
N SER A 98 30.94 37.07 -20.30
CA SER A 98 29.79 36.74 -21.15
C SER A 98 29.56 37.76 -22.28
N ALA A 99 30.02 39.01 -22.12
CA ALA A 99 29.83 40.08 -23.12
C ALA A 99 30.89 40.07 -24.26
N GLY A 100 31.98 39.32 -24.10
CA GLY A 100 33.12 39.27 -25.03
C GLY A 100 33.17 37.98 -25.85
N HIS A 101 32.15 37.70 -26.68
CA HIS A 101 32.16 36.53 -27.56
C HIS A 101 32.78 36.84 -28.93
N GLY A 102 33.86 36.14 -29.27
CA GLY A 102 34.40 36.09 -30.64
C GLY A 102 33.55 35.22 -31.57
N PRO A 103 33.80 35.23 -32.88
CA PRO A 103 32.98 34.52 -33.88
C PRO A 103 33.14 32.99 -33.88
N GLU A 104 34.01 32.42 -33.05
CA GLU A 104 34.27 30.98 -32.98
C GLU A 104 33.25 30.22 -32.12
N PRO A 105 32.89 28.97 -32.50
CA PRO A 105 31.94 28.15 -31.73
C PRO A 105 32.51 27.78 -30.35
N ALA A 106 31.63 27.71 -29.35
CA ALA A 106 31.99 27.54 -27.94
C ALA A 106 32.82 26.27 -27.66
N PHE A 107 32.60 25.18 -28.39
CA PHE A 107 33.34 23.93 -28.19
C PHE A 107 34.83 24.05 -28.55
N ARG A 108 35.20 24.75 -29.63
CA ARG A 108 36.61 24.94 -30.02
C ARG A 108 37.36 25.80 -29.04
N ARG A 109 36.68 26.83 -28.53
CA ARG A 109 37.21 27.69 -27.46
C ARG A 109 37.37 26.91 -26.15
N PHE A 110 36.47 25.97 -25.86
CA PHE A 110 36.58 25.10 -24.70
C PHE A 110 37.78 24.15 -24.80
N GLU A 111 38.00 23.51 -25.97
CA GLU A 111 39.15 22.63 -26.19
C GLU A 111 40.48 23.38 -26.05
N ALA A 112 40.61 24.55 -26.70
CA ALA A 112 41.82 25.37 -26.70
C ALA A 112 42.04 26.17 -25.40
N GLY A 113 40.97 26.41 -24.63
CA GLY A 113 40.97 27.28 -23.47
C GLY A 113 41.67 26.69 -22.24
N GLN A 114 42.18 27.57 -21.37
CA GLN A 114 42.68 27.19 -20.04
C GLN A 114 41.52 26.96 -19.06
N ALA A 115 41.80 26.40 -17.87
CA ALA A 115 40.77 26.05 -16.88
C ALA A 115 39.79 27.21 -16.55
N ALA A 116 40.29 28.45 -16.44
CA ALA A 116 39.45 29.62 -16.17
C ALA A 116 38.51 29.96 -17.33
N GLU A 117 39.01 29.87 -18.57
CA GLU A 117 38.22 30.15 -19.77
C GLU A 117 37.18 29.05 -20.01
N ARG A 118 37.54 27.78 -19.77
CA ARG A 118 36.61 26.64 -19.81
C ARG A 118 35.44 26.80 -18.84
N VAL A 119 35.71 27.21 -17.59
CA VAL A 119 34.67 27.51 -16.60
C VAL A 119 33.79 28.66 -17.05
N ALA A 120 34.38 29.75 -17.55
CA ALA A 120 33.64 30.91 -18.03
C ALA A 120 32.75 30.57 -19.23
N ILE A 121 33.23 29.76 -20.19
CA ILE A 121 32.46 29.33 -21.36
C ILE A 121 31.24 28.49 -20.94
N VAL A 122 31.44 27.46 -20.11
CA VAL A 122 30.33 26.59 -19.66
C VAL A 122 29.28 27.38 -18.89
N LEU A 123 29.71 28.28 -18.00
CA LEU A 123 28.78 29.10 -17.22
C LEU A 123 28.14 30.22 -18.01
N ALA A 124 28.82 30.79 -19.01
CA ALA A 124 28.25 31.76 -19.93
C ALA A 124 27.21 31.10 -20.84
N GLU A 125 27.50 29.93 -21.43
CA GLU A 125 26.52 29.11 -22.16
C GLU A 125 25.30 28.80 -21.28
N TRP A 126 25.53 28.42 -20.01
CA TRP A 126 24.45 28.19 -19.07
C TRP A 126 23.63 29.46 -18.83
N LEU A 127 24.26 30.60 -18.51
CA LEU A 127 23.57 31.84 -18.15
C LEU A 127 22.88 32.54 -19.35
N LEU A 128 23.52 32.55 -20.52
CA LEU A 128 23.13 33.32 -21.69
C LEU A 128 22.25 32.57 -22.68
N ALA A 129 22.20 31.24 -22.65
CA ALA A 129 21.40 30.50 -23.62
C ALA A 129 19.92 30.94 -23.55
N PRO A 130 19.32 31.40 -24.67
CA PRO A 130 17.90 31.68 -24.74
C PRO A 130 17.11 30.39 -24.44
N ALA A 131 15.85 30.50 -24.05
CA ALA A 131 15.00 29.33 -23.85
C ALA A 131 15.00 28.45 -25.12
N GLY A 132 15.51 27.21 -25.00
CA GLY A 132 15.71 26.28 -26.13
C GLY A 132 17.10 26.31 -26.80
N GLY A 133 17.94 27.33 -26.56
CA GLY A 133 19.28 27.42 -27.16
C GLY A 133 20.31 26.41 -26.64
N LEU A 134 20.06 25.86 -25.45
CA LEU A 134 20.86 24.79 -24.84
C LEU A 134 20.77 23.47 -25.62
N GLU A 135 19.66 23.23 -26.35
CA GLU A 135 19.46 22.00 -27.14
C GLU A 135 20.39 21.95 -28.37
N SER A 136 20.83 23.12 -28.86
CA SER A 136 21.75 23.26 -30.00
C SER A 136 23.22 23.39 -29.60
N SER A 137 23.55 23.35 -28.31
CA SER A 137 24.94 23.51 -27.85
C SER A 137 25.72 22.21 -28.04
N GLU A 138 26.65 22.19 -28.99
CA GLU A 138 27.50 21.02 -29.30
C GLU A 138 28.29 20.54 -28.06
N LEU A 139 28.69 21.47 -27.19
CA LEU A 139 29.42 21.18 -25.95
C LEU A 139 28.58 20.37 -24.93
N LEU A 140 27.25 20.51 -25.00
CA LEU A 140 26.30 19.80 -24.13
C LEU A 140 25.59 18.64 -24.85
N ALA A 141 25.90 18.44 -26.13
CA ALA A 141 25.47 17.30 -26.92
C ALA A 141 26.53 16.17 -26.93
N ASP A 142 27.82 16.50 -26.82
CA ASP A 142 28.92 15.53 -26.89
C ASP A 142 29.25 14.88 -25.54
N GLU A 143 29.26 13.53 -25.52
CA GLU A 143 29.59 12.72 -24.34
C GLU A 143 31.05 12.91 -23.86
N ILE A 144 31.93 13.41 -24.72
CA ILE A 144 33.37 13.58 -24.45
C ILE A 144 33.60 14.59 -23.31
N TYR A 145 32.75 15.63 -23.23
CA TYR A 145 32.92 16.73 -22.28
C TYR A 145 32.11 16.55 -20.99
N GLN A 146 31.29 15.50 -20.89
CA GLN A 146 30.31 15.32 -19.81
C GLN A 146 30.93 15.38 -18.41
N ASP A 147 32.11 14.77 -18.21
CA ASP A 147 32.76 14.74 -16.90
C ASP A 147 33.26 16.15 -16.51
N GLN A 148 33.78 16.90 -17.50
CA GLN A 148 34.29 18.26 -17.27
C GLN A 148 33.16 19.25 -16.99
N VAL A 149 32.07 19.16 -17.76
CA VAL A 149 30.87 19.95 -17.52
C VAL A 149 30.25 19.62 -16.15
N ALA A 150 30.10 18.33 -15.81
CA ALA A 150 29.53 17.92 -14.52
C ALA A 150 30.34 18.42 -13.32
N ALA A 151 31.68 18.41 -13.41
CA ALA A 151 32.52 18.92 -12.33
C ALA A 151 32.48 20.46 -12.22
N ILE A 152 32.46 21.18 -13.35
CA ILE A 152 32.31 22.64 -13.36
C ILE A 152 30.96 23.00 -12.70
N LEU A 153 29.88 22.32 -13.06
CA LEU A 153 28.56 22.51 -12.44
C LEU A 153 28.56 22.14 -10.94
N ALA A 154 29.23 21.06 -10.54
CA ALA A 154 29.36 20.69 -9.13
C ALA A 154 30.08 21.76 -8.31
N HIS A 155 31.20 22.30 -8.84
CA HIS A 155 31.93 23.40 -8.19
C HIS A 155 31.16 24.71 -8.18
N THR A 156 30.34 24.96 -9.21
CA THR A 156 29.45 26.13 -9.28
C THR A 156 28.39 26.07 -8.19
N LEU A 157 27.78 24.90 -8.03
CA LEU A 157 26.84 24.65 -6.95
C LEU A 157 27.55 24.81 -5.60
N ALA A 158 28.72 24.20 -5.39
CA ALA A 158 29.47 24.29 -4.14
C ALA A 158 29.95 25.71 -3.77
N SER A 159 30.01 26.67 -4.71
CA SER A 159 30.52 28.03 -4.45
C SER A 159 29.47 28.95 -3.83
N PRO A 160 29.63 29.38 -2.56
CA PRO A 160 28.68 30.27 -1.90
C PRO A 160 28.62 31.66 -2.56
N LYS A 161 29.68 32.08 -3.26
CA LYS A 161 29.75 33.38 -3.95
C LYS A 161 28.83 33.46 -5.17
N LEU A 162 28.52 32.30 -5.78
CA LEU A 162 27.67 32.21 -6.97
C LEU A 162 26.22 31.86 -6.60
N GLN A 163 25.99 31.27 -5.43
CA GLN A 163 24.66 30.93 -4.90
C GLN A 163 24.03 32.08 -4.10
N THR A 164 23.89 33.25 -4.71
CA THR A 164 23.43 34.48 -4.02
C THR A 164 21.91 34.59 -3.85
N ALA A 165 21.12 33.74 -4.53
CA ALA A 165 19.66 33.64 -4.38
C ALA A 165 19.17 32.20 -4.66
N GLU A 166 18.17 31.71 -3.92
CA GLU A 166 17.58 30.36 -4.11
C GLU A 166 16.98 30.18 -5.53
N ASP A 167 16.43 31.25 -6.10
CA ASP A 167 15.88 31.30 -7.47
C ASP A 167 16.88 31.80 -8.54
N GLY A 168 18.17 31.85 -8.21
CA GLY A 168 19.20 32.27 -9.15
C GLY A 168 19.31 31.34 -10.37
N PRO A 169 19.79 31.84 -11.53
CA PRO A 169 19.97 31.03 -12.74
C PRO A 169 21.01 29.89 -12.60
N LEU A 170 21.81 29.92 -11.52
CA LEU A 170 22.77 28.88 -11.11
C LEU A 170 22.32 28.11 -9.86
N GLY A 171 21.08 28.31 -9.40
CA GLY A 171 20.49 27.55 -8.31
C GLY A 171 20.23 26.10 -8.70
N VAL A 172 20.12 25.21 -7.72
CA VAL A 172 19.95 23.75 -7.93
C VAL A 172 18.72 23.47 -8.82
N ALA A 173 17.62 24.20 -8.60
CA ALA A 173 16.39 24.04 -9.39
C ALA A 173 16.51 24.54 -10.84
N ALA A 174 17.30 25.59 -11.08
CA ALA A 174 17.54 26.12 -12.43
C ALA A 174 18.49 25.21 -13.21
N VAL A 175 19.55 24.71 -12.55
CA VAL A 175 20.47 23.71 -13.12
C VAL A 175 19.72 22.43 -13.47
N ALA A 176 18.88 21.91 -12.57
CA ALA A 176 18.08 20.72 -12.86
C ALA A 176 17.17 20.91 -14.07
N ARG A 177 16.38 22.00 -14.12
CA ARG A 177 15.50 22.31 -15.26
C ARG A 177 16.26 22.42 -16.59
N ARG A 178 17.42 23.07 -16.58
CA ARG A 178 18.26 23.22 -17.79
C ARG A 178 18.92 21.92 -18.22
N CYS A 179 19.37 21.09 -17.27
CA CYS A 179 19.84 19.75 -17.59
C CYS A 179 18.73 18.93 -18.26
N LEU A 180 17.50 18.94 -17.73
CA LEU A 180 16.40 18.16 -18.29
C LEU A 180 15.99 18.57 -19.72
N ALA A 181 16.32 19.78 -20.16
CA ALA A 181 16.10 20.21 -21.55
C ALA A 181 17.08 19.55 -22.55
N VAL A 182 18.21 19.01 -22.08
CA VAL A 182 19.28 18.50 -22.95
C VAL A 182 19.36 16.96 -22.89
N PRO A 183 19.67 16.25 -24.00
CA PRO A 183 19.75 14.78 -24.02
C PRO A 183 20.76 14.17 -23.04
N LEU A 184 21.91 14.83 -22.79
CA LEU A 184 22.91 14.41 -21.81
C LEU A 184 22.56 14.79 -20.36
N GLY A 185 21.49 15.57 -20.18
CA GLY A 185 20.98 16.03 -18.89
C GLY A 185 20.86 14.99 -17.79
N PRO A 186 20.24 13.82 -18.07
CA PRO A 186 20.11 12.74 -17.08
C PRO A 186 21.47 12.32 -16.52
N THR A 187 22.45 12.13 -17.40
CA THR A 187 23.79 11.67 -17.05
C THR A 187 24.54 12.74 -16.24
N LEU A 188 24.40 14.01 -16.64
CA LEU A 188 24.96 15.13 -15.88
C LEU A 188 24.37 15.22 -14.46
N LEU A 189 23.05 15.05 -14.31
CA LEU A 189 22.39 15.08 -13.00
C LEU A 189 22.81 13.90 -12.11
N ALA A 190 22.95 12.70 -12.68
CA ALA A 190 23.45 11.55 -11.95
C ALA A 190 24.90 11.75 -11.48
N ARG A 191 25.77 12.32 -12.34
CA ARG A 191 27.15 12.67 -11.99
C ARG A 191 27.22 13.76 -10.94
N LEU A 192 26.36 14.77 -11.01
CA LEU A 192 26.25 15.83 -9.99
C LEU A 192 25.89 15.26 -8.62
N ALA A 193 24.89 14.38 -8.55
CA ALA A 193 24.50 13.72 -7.30
C ALA A 193 25.57 12.77 -6.76
N ALA A 194 26.37 12.15 -7.64
CA ALA A 194 27.51 11.32 -7.26
C ALA A 194 28.68 12.17 -6.72
N ASN A 195 28.92 13.35 -7.32
CA ASN A 195 30.02 14.25 -6.94
C ASN A 195 29.71 15.05 -5.66
N ASP A 196 28.45 15.44 -5.43
CA ASP A 196 28.00 16.13 -4.22
C ASP A 196 26.75 15.46 -3.61
N PRO A 197 26.92 14.42 -2.79
CA PRO A 197 25.80 13.72 -2.15
C PRO A 197 25.06 14.59 -1.12
N ALA A 198 25.64 15.70 -0.64
CA ALA A 198 24.96 16.60 0.29
C ALA A 198 23.77 17.31 -0.39
N ARG A 199 23.86 17.52 -1.71
CA ARG A 199 22.85 18.20 -2.52
C ARG A 199 21.96 17.27 -3.33
N ALA A 200 22.24 15.96 -3.29
CA ALA A 200 21.46 14.96 -3.99
C ALA A 200 19.96 15.06 -3.65
N GLU A 201 19.61 15.36 -2.40
CA GLU A 201 18.20 15.48 -1.99
C GLU A 201 17.48 16.68 -2.62
N GLN A 202 18.17 17.82 -2.73
CA GLN A 202 17.67 19.02 -3.40
C GLN A 202 17.57 18.81 -4.91
N LEU A 203 18.54 18.11 -5.50
CA LEU A 203 18.51 17.71 -6.92
C LEU A 203 17.32 16.79 -7.22
N MET A 204 17.11 15.76 -6.40
CA MET A 204 15.96 14.86 -6.54
C MET A 204 14.63 15.63 -6.42
N ALA A 205 14.51 16.56 -5.46
CA ALA A 205 13.33 17.41 -5.32
C ALA A 205 13.12 18.32 -6.55
N ALA A 206 14.19 18.89 -7.10
CA ALA A 206 14.12 19.74 -8.27
C ALA A 206 13.70 18.98 -9.54
N VAL A 207 14.18 17.74 -9.74
CA VAL A 207 13.75 16.89 -10.86
C VAL A 207 12.27 16.55 -10.74
N VAL A 208 11.80 16.17 -9.55
CA VAL A 208 10.37 15.89 -9.31
C VAL A 208 9.51 17.14 -9.55
N ALA A 209 9.93 18.30 -9.03
CA ALA A 209 9.22 19.56 -9.22
C ALA A 209 9.12 19.98 -10.69
N ALA A 210 10.15 19.72 -11.51
CA ALA A 210 10.13 20.00 -12.94
C ALA A 210 9.11 19.15 -13.73
N THR A 211 8.60 18.07 -13.13
CA THR A 211 7.61 17.15 -13.72
C THR A 211 6.21 17.28 -13.10
N ALA A 212 6.07 18.16 -12.10
CA ALA A 212 4.80 18.42 -11.45
C ALA A 212 4.05 19.51 -12.22
N ASP A 213 3.11 19.11 -13.07
CA ASP A 213 2.21 20.03 -13.75
C ASP A 213 0.95 20.28 -12.90
N GLY A 214 0.60 21.55 -12.70
CA GLY A 214 -0.62 21.97 -11.99
C GLY A 214 -1.91 21.86 -12.81
N ARG A 215 -1.87 21.16 -13.96
CA ARG A 215 -3.01 21.01 -14.88
C ARG A 215 -4.01 19.98 -14.34
N PRO A 216 -5.31 20.06 -14.69
CA PRO A 216 -6.28 19.04 -14.31
C PRO A 216 -5.96 17.67 -14.92
N MET A 217 -6.28 16.59 -14.19
CA MET A 217 -5.96 15.20 -14.57
C MET A 217 -6.38 14.82 -15.99
N ALA A 218 -7.57 15.24 -16.43
CA ALA A 218 -8.08 14.92 -17.77
C ALA A 218 -7.20 15.52 -18.89
N GLN A 219 -6.64 16.71 -18.67
CA GLN A 219 -5.72 17.34 -19.63
C GLN A 219 -4.37 16.62 -19.62
N GLN A 220 -3.84 16.28 -18.43
CA GLN A 220 -2.59 15.53 -18.32
C GLN A 220 -2.67 14.17 -19.00
N GLU A 221 -3.80 13.48 -18.87
CA GLU A 221 -4.05 12.21 -19.53
C GLU A 221 -4.03 12.36 -21.06
N GLN A 222 -4.75 13.35 -21.59
CA GLN A 222 -4.81 13.57 -23.04
C GLN A 222 -3.45 13.96 -23.63
N GLU A 223 -2.67 14.78 -22.93
CA GLU A 223 -1.32 15.16 -23.34
C GLU A 223 -0.35 13.97 -23.30
N ALA A 224 -0.40 13.15 -22.24
CA ALA A 224 0.42 11.95 -22.10
C ALA A 224 0.16 10.91 -23.20
N LEU A 225 -1.08 10.84 -23.70
CA LEU A 225 -1.46 9.96 -24.81
C LEU A 225 -1.06 10.53 -26.18
N ALA A 226 -0.97 11.85 -26.34
CA ALA A 226 -0.69 12.51 -27.60
C ALA A 226 0.80 12.60 -27.94
N ALA A 227 1.65 12.99 -26.98
CA ALA A 227 3.10 13.07 -27.17
C ALA A 227 3.86 13.19 -25.84
N THR A 228 4.99 12.49 -25.74
CA THR A 228 5.94 12.65 -24.63
C THR A 228 6.87 13.82 -24.92
N SER A 229 6.94 14.80 -24.02
CA SER A 229 7.93 15.89 -24.15
C SER A 229 9.35 15.37 -23.90
N ALA A 230 10.35 15.96 -24.57
CA ALA A 230 11.76 15.63 -24.34
C ALA A 230 12.17 15.82 -22.88
N VAL A 231 11.66 16.88 -22.23
CA VAL A 231 11.91 17.17 -20.80
C VAL A 231 11.38 16.06 -19.90
N THR A 232 10.16 15.57 -20.13
CA THR A 232 9.60 14.45 -19.35
C THR A 232 10.35 13.14 -19.58
N ALA A 233 10.78 12.87 -20.81
CA ALA A 233 11.58 11.68 -21.12
C ALA A 233 12.96 11.74 -20.45
N ASN A 234 13.60 12.90 -20.44
CA ASN A 234 14.86 13.13 -19.73
C ASN A 234 14.68 13.04 -18.21
N ALA A 235 13.60 13.59 -17.65
CA ALA A 235 13.32 13.48 -16.21
C ALA A 235 13.13 12.03 -15.77
N ARG A 236 12.42 11.25 -16.57
CA ARG A 236 12.27 9.80 -16.38
C ARG A 236 13.64 9.10 -16.35
N ARG A 237 14.48 9.33 -17.36
CA ARG A 237 15.85 8.76 -17.41
C ARG A 237 16.70 9.22 -16.22
N ALA A 238 16.60 10.48 -15.81
CA ALA A 238 17.33 11.03 -14.68
C ALA A 238 16.93 10.37 -13.36
N CYS A 239 15.62 10.18 -13.12
CA CYS A 239 15.12 9.46 -11.96
C CYS A 239 15.66 8.02 -11.89
N VAL A 240 15.65 7.29 -13.00
CA VAL A 240 16.19 5.92 -13.05
C VAL A 240 17.71 5.91 -12.78
N GLN A 241 18.47 6.81 -13.40
CA GLN A 241 19.92 6.88 -13.19
C GLN A 241 20.28 7.27 -11.75
N LEU A 242 19.57 8.23 -11.16
CA LEU A 242 19.75 8.64 -9.76
C LEU A 242 19.39 7.50 -8.79
N ALA A 243 18.30 6.77 -9.05
CA ALA A 243 17.90 5.62 -8.25
C ALA A 243 18.92 4.48 -8.31
N ARG A 244 19.61 4.29 -9.44
CA ARG A 244 20.67 3.28 -9.59
C ARG A 244 21.95 3.59 -8.82
N LEU A 245 22.17 4.84 -8.39
CA LEU A 245 23.37 5.20 -7.63
C LEU A 245 23.38 4.56 -6.25
N THR A 246 22.25 4.61 -5.53
CA THR A 246 22.09 3.99 -4.21
C THR A 246 20.64 3.56 -3.96
N PRO A 247 20.41 2.45 -3.22
CA PRO A 247 19.04 2.02 -2.85
C PRO A 247 18.30 3.08 -2.01
N LEU A 248 19.02 3.89 -1.24
CA LEU A 248 18.46 5.01 -0.48
C LEU A 248 17.85 6.08 -1.40
N TYR A 249 18.54 6.43 -2.50
CA TYR A 249 18.00 7.38 -3.47
C TYR A 249 16.78 6.80 -4.19
N ALA A 250 16.78 5.50 -4.52
CA ALA A 250 15.61 4.84 -5.08
C ALA A 250 14.39 4.92 -4.13
N ALA A 251 14.57 4.67 -2.84
CA ALA A 251 13.50 4.78 -1.84
C ALA A 251 12.99 6.23 -1.70
N ARG A 252 13.91 7.21 -1.59
CA ARG A 252 13.55 8.64 -1.44
C ARG A 252 12.89 9.23 -2.69
N LEU A 253 13.34 8.85 -3.88
CA LEU A 253 12.70 9.28 -5.14
C LEU A 253 11.28 8.74 -5.25
N ARG A 254 11.06 7.46 -4.93
CA ARG A 254 9.71 6.86 -4.92
C ARG A 254 8.79 7.55 -3.92
N GLU A 255 9.29 7.86 -2.73
CA GLU A 255 8.53 8.60 -1.71
C GLU A 255 8.15 10.01 -2.23
N LYS A 256 9.09 10.75 -2.81
CA LYS A 256 8.84 12.10 -3.36
C LYS A 256 7.90 12.08 -4.57
N LEU A 257 8.07 11.13 -5.50
CA LEU A 257 7.23 10.98 -6.69
C LEU A 257 5.82 10.54 -6.32
N SER A 258 5.67 9.55 -5.41
CA SER A 258 4.35 9.11 -4.94
C SER A 258 3.61 10.20 -4.15
N GLY A 259 4.34 11.12 -3.52
CA GLY A 259 3.76 12.28 -2.83
C GLY A 259 3.15 13.32 -3.77
N GLN A 260 3.45 13.28 -5.07
CA GLN A 260 2.83 14.15 -6.08
C GLN A 260 1.52 13.52 -6.60
N THR A 261 0.46 13.63 -5.80
CA THR A 261 -0.84 13.00 -6.07
C THR A 261 -1.56 13.56 -7.29
N THR A 262 -1.13 14.72 -7.79
CA THR A 262 -1.73 15.46 -8.92
C THR A 262 -0.89 15.43 -10.19
N SER A 263 0.20 14.66 -10.27
CA SER A 263 0.99 14.53 -11.51
C SER A 263 1.00 13.10 -12.03
N LEU A 264 0.40 12.89 -13.21
CA LEU A 264 0.35 11.60 -13.88
C LEU A 264 1.75 11.09 -14.26
N GLN A 265 2.64 11.99 -14.68
CA GLN A 265 4.03 11.65 -15.04
C GLN A 265 4.83 11.21 -13.81
N CYS A 266 4.60 11.84 -12.65
CA CYS A 266 5.21 11.41 -11.38
C CYS A 266 4.77 10.00 -10.99
N ALA A 267 3.49 9.67 -11.14
CA ALA A 267 2.99 8.32 -10.91
C ALA A 267 3.67 7.31 -11.86
N ALA A 268 3.78 7.61 -13.15
CA ALA A 268 4.43 6.76 -14.13
C ALA A 268 5.90 6.46 -13.78
N MET A 269 6.67 7.50 -13.43
CA MET A 269 8.06 7.35 -13.02
C MET A 269 8.19 6.56 -11.71
N ALA A 270 7.29 6.76 -10.75
CA ALA A 270 7.29 5.96 -9.52
C ALA A 270 7.05 4.47 -9.79
N PHE A 271 6.15 4.11 -10.71
CA PHE A 271 5.96 2.72 -11.14
C PHE A 271 7.16 2.13 -11.87
N GLU A 272 7.84 2.91 -12.71
CA GLU A 272 9.05 2.45 -13.36
C GLU A 272 10.16 2.17 -12.33
N LEU A 273 10.36 3.07 -11.36
CA LEU A 273 11.32 2.84 -10.27
C LEU A 273 10.96 1.61 -9.45
N LEU A 274 9.67 1.41 -9.17
CA LEU A 274 9.14 0.25 -8.44
C LEU A 274 9.39 -1.08 -9.19
N THR A 275 9.41 -1.07 -10.52
CA THR A 275 9.59 -2.29 -11.30
C THR A 275 11.04 -2.54 -11.72
N THR A 276 11.91 -1.53 -11.66
CA THR A 276 13.28 -1.62 -12.19
C THR A 276 14.39 -1.49 -11.14
N CYS A 277 14.15 -0.74 -10.05
CA CYS A 277 15.21 -0.34 -9.12
C CYS A 277 15.01 -0.86 -7.68
N THR A 278 13.96 -1.65 -7.44
CA THR A 278 13.60 -2.14 -6.10
C THR A 278 13.63 -3.65 -5.98
N SER A 279 13.89 -4.11 -4.76
CA SER A 279 13.76 -5.52 -4.41
C SER A 279 12.32 -5.98 -4.68
N ARG A 280 12.14 -7.27 -5.01
CA ARG A 280 10.81 -7.82 -5.28
C ARG A 280 9.90 -7.76 -4.04
N GLU A 281 10.49 -7.91 -2.85
CA GLU A 281 9.80 -7.92 -1.56
C GLU A 281 9.16 -6.54 -1.25
N ASP A 282 9.85 -5.45 -1.59
CA ASP A 282 9.38 -4.09 -1.31
C ASP A 282 8.26 -3.62 -2.25
N VAL A 283 8.05 -4.29 -3.39
CA VAL A 283 7.04 -3.90 -4.39
C VAL A 283 5.64 -3.95 -3.82
N SER A 284 5.29 -5.08 -3.20
CA SER A 284 3.95 -5.34 -2.65
C SER A 284 3.63 -4.41 -1.50
N VAL A 285 4.59 -4.18 -0.59
CA VAL A 285 4.42 -3.31 0.57
C VAL A 285 4.24 -1.86 0.17
N PHE A 286 5.11 -1.34 -0.70
CA PHE A 286 5.04 0.04 -1.14
C PHE A 286 3.73 0.32 -1.89
N LEU A 287 3.35 -0.56 -2.84
CA LEU A 287 2.15 -0.36 -3.63
C LEU A 287 0.88 -0.49 -2.77
N TYR A 288 0.88 -1.37 -1.77
CA TYR A 288 -0.22 -1.48 -0.81
C TYR A 288 -0.45 -0.16 -0.06
N GLN A 289 0.63 0.43 0.47
CA GLN A 289 0.56 1.72 1.17
C GLN A 289 0.14 2.86 0.23
N TRP A 290 0.65 2.87 -1.00
CA TRP A 290 0.33 3.91 -1.97
C TRP A 290 -1.14 3.86 -2.41
N LEU A 291 -1.68 2.67 -2.67
CA LEU A 291 -3.11 2.47 -2.97
C LEU A 291 -4.01 2.88 -1.81
N LYS A 292 -3.59 2.60 -0.56
CA LYS A 292 -4.32 3.00 0.64
C LYS A 292 -4.34 4.53 0.81
N ARG A 293 -3.25 5.23 0.47
CA ARG A 293 -3.13 6.68 0.62
C ARG A 293 -3.78 7.47 -0.52
N ASP A 294 -3.52 7.07 -1.76
CA ASP A 294 -3.77 7.89 -2.96
C ASP A 294 -4.68 7.17 -3.98
N GLY A 295 -5.51 6.23 -3.54
CA GLY A 295 -6.43 5.47 -4.41
C GLY A 295 -7.74 6.16 -4.78
N ALA A 296 -7.99 7.38 -4.29
CA ALA A 296 -9.23 8.12 -4.52
C ALA A 296 -9.51 8.46 -6.01
N PRO A 297 -10.79 8.69 -6.38
CA PRO A 297 -11.14 9.25 -7.68
C PRO A 297 -10.42 10.60 -7.91
N GLY A 298 -9.85 10.79 -9.09
CA GLY A 298 -9.11 12.01 -9.46
C GLY A 298 -7.63 12.02 -9.06
N SER A 299 -7.12 10.98 -8.41
CA SER A 299 -5.68 10.83 -8.13
C SER A 299 -4.88 10.41 -9.37
N ALA A 300 -3.63 10.84 -9.45
CA ALA A 300 -2.70 10.41 -10.50
C ALA A 300 -2.47 8.88 -10.47
N LEU A 301 -2.37 8.28 -9.28
CA LEU A 301 -2.19 6.84 -9.10
C LEU A 301 -3.33 6.05 -9.73
N ARG A 302 -4.58 6.37 -9.38
CA ARG A 302 -5.75 5.69 -9.92
C ARG A 302 -5.83 5.83 -11.44
N THR A 303 -5.63 7.04 -11.96
CA THR A 303 -5.67 7.29 -13.41
C THR A 303 -4.60 6.47 -14.14
N TYR A 304 -3.36 6.45 -13.65
CA TYR A 304 -2.27 5.68 -14.24
C TYR A 304 -2.55 4.17 -14.26
N VAL A 305 -3.02 3.63 -13.13
CA VAL A 305 -3.37 2.21 -13.00
C VAL A 305 -4.53 1.83 -13.96
N GLN A 306 -5.54 2.70 -14.07
CA GLN A 306 -6.68 2.45 -14.95
C GLN A 306 -6.34 2.55 -16.45
N LEU A 307 -5.36 3.38 -16.84
CA LEU A 307 -4.92 3.50 -18.23
C LEU A 307 -4.41 2.19 -18.80
N ALA A 308 -3.68 1.41 -18.00
CA ALA A 308 -3.13 0.12 -18.40
C ALA A 308 -4.20 -0.93 -18.76
N SER A 309 -5.42 -0.78 -18.23
CA SER A 309 -6.54 -1.71 -18.46
C SER A 309 -7.53 -1.27 -19.53
N ARG A 310 -7.40 -0.06 -20.10
CA ARG A 310 -8.33 0.41 -21.12
C ARG A 310 -8.08 -0.27 -22.46
N GLU A 311 -9.16 -0.67 -23.14
CA GLU A 311 -9.09 -1.14 -24.53
C GLU A 311 -8.52 -0.03 -25.41
N ALA A 312 -7.58 -0.42 -26.26
CA ALA A 312 -6.90 0.46 -27.19
C ALA A 312 -7.87 0.98 -28.26
N VAL A 313 -8.45 2.16 -28.05
CA VAL A 313 -9.25 2.83 -29.08
C VAL A 313 -8.29 3.60 -30.02
N GLY A 314 -7.45 2.87 -30.78
CA GLY A 314 -6.53 3.45 -31.76
C GLY A 314 -5.10 2.89 -31.71
N ALA A 315 -4.13 3.67 -32.20
CA ALA A 315 -2.70 3.35 -32.08
C ALA A 315 -2.28 3.46 -30.61
N ASN A 316 -1.80 2.37 -30.02
CA ASN A 316 -1.36 2.31 -28.63
C ASN A 316 -0.26 3.36 -28.38
N SER A 317 -0.57 4.40 -27.60
CA SER A 317 0.43 5.36 -27.14
C SER A 317 1.54 4.65 -26.35
N GLU A 318 2.78 5.10 -26.49
CA GLU A 318 3.93 4.54 -25.74
C GLU A 318 3.69 4.60 -24.22
N PHE A 319 3.06 5.68 -23.75
CA PHE A 319 2.73 5.87 -22.33
C PHE A 319 1.77 4.81 -21.79
N GLN A 320 0.74 4.43 -22.56
CA GLN A 320 -0.19 3.37 -22.18
C GLN A 320 0.48 1.99 -22.22
N GLN A 321 1.36 1.74 -23.21
CA GLN A 321 2.13 0.50 -23.28
C GLN A 321 3.06 0.34 -22.08
N ASP A 322 3.73 1.43 -21.67
CA ASP A 322 4.57 1.44 -20.48
C ASP A 322 3.77 1.16 -19.20
N ALA A 323 2.58 1.74 -19.07
CA ALA A 323 1.68 1.46 -17.94
C ALA A 323 1.27 -0.02 -17.89
N ALA A 324 0.90 -0.60 -19.04
CA ALA A 324 0.57 -2.02 -19.15
C ALA A 324 1.78 -2.93 -18.84
N ALA A 325 2.97 -2.59 -19.32
CA ALA A 325 4.20 -3.32 -19.05
C ALA A 325 4.56 -3.28 -17.56
N ASN A 326 4.45 -2.12 -16.92
CA ASN A 326 4.71 -1.96 -15.48
C ASN A 326 3.71 -2.76 -14.64
N LEU A 327 2.41 -2.69 -14.94
CA LEU A 327 1.41 -3.51 -14.24
C LEU A 327 1.62 -5.01 -14.48
N THR A 328 2.06 -5.42 -15.66
CA THR A 328 2.36 -6.84 -15.94
C THR A 328 3.53 -7.32 -15.08
N LYS A 329 4.58 -6.50 -14.90
CA LYS A 329 5.69 -6.82 -13.98
C LYS A 329 5.22 -6.92 -12.53
N VAL A 330 4.40 -5.97 -12.07
CA VAL A 330 3.80 -5.99 -10.72
C VAL A 330 2.96 -7.25 -10.54
N ARG A 331 2.10 -7.60 -11.50
CA ARG A 331 1.30 -8.83 -11.49
C ARG A 331 2.17 -10.07 -11.37
N GLY A 332 3.27 -10.14 -12.13
CA GLY A 332 4.24 -11.22 -12.05
C GLY A 332 4.88 -11.36 -10.66
N VAL A 333 5.22 -10.24 -10.02
CA VAL A 333 5.73 -10.24 -8.63
C VAL A 333 4.68 -10.73 -7.65
N LEU A 334 3.45 -10.21 -7.72
CA LEU A 334 2.35 -10.61 -6.83
C LEU A 334 2.04 -12.10 -6.92
N LEU A 335 1.94 -12.65 -8.13
CA LEU A 335 1.71 -14.08 -8.33
C LEU A 335 2.88 -14.91 -7.78
N ALA A 336 4.13 -14.48 -8.02
CA ALA A 336 5.30 -15.17 -7.48
C ALA A 336 5.38 -15.13 -5.94
N THR A 337 4.98 -14.03 -5.31
CA THR A 337 4.87 -13.95 -3.84
C THR A 337 3.80 -14.91 -3.32
N LEU A 338 2.68 -15.04 -4.02
CA LEU A 338 1.59 -15.96 -3.65
C LEU A 338 1.92 -17.43 -3.93
N ASP A 339 2.81 -17.77 -4.86
CA ASP A 339 3.22 -19.17 -5.08
C ASP A 339 4.20 -19.68 -4.00
N ASN A 340 4.95 -18.77 -3.36
CA ASN A 340 6.07 -19.10 -2.45
C ASN A 340 5.69 -19.04 -0.96
N VAL A 341 4.41 -19.28 -0.62
CA VAL A 341 3.87 -19.16 0.75
C VAL A 341 4.63 -20.02 1.77
N ASP A 342 5.23 -21.13 1.34
CA ASP A 342 5.71 -22.18 2.25
C ASP A 342 7.12 -21.97 2.84
N LYS A 343 7.96 -21.05 2.33
CA LYS A 343 9.40 -21.07 2.67
C LYS A 343 10.11 -19.74 2.92
N THR A 344 9.61 -18.59 2.46
CA THR A 344 10.40 -17.35 2.50
C THR A 344 9.61 -16.05 2.73
N VAL A 345 8.28 -16.05 2.59
CA VAL A 345 7.48 -14.82 2.56
C VAL A 345 6.98 -14.47 3.97
N SER A 346 7.20 -13.22 4.40
CA SER A 346 6.69 -12.76 5.68
C SER A 346 5.16 -12.66 5.68
N PRO A 347 4.47 -12.87 6.82
CA PRO A 347 3.01 -12.76 6.88
C PRO A 347 2.52 -11.35 6.50
N TYR A 348 3.32 -10.32 6.78
CA TYR A 348 3.03 -8.95 6.40
C TYR A 348 3.10 -8.74 4.88
N GLU A 349 4.17 -9.20 4.23
CA GLU A 349 4.33 -9.12 2.78
C GLU A 349 3.19 -9.86 2.06
N LEU A 350 2.80 -11.04 2.56
CA LEU A 350 1.67 -11.80 2.04
C LEU A 350 0.35 -11.02 2.13
N THR A 351 0.06 -10.39 3.27
CA THR A 351 -1.12 -9.54 3.42
C THR A 351 -1.08 -8.31 2.52
N ALA A 352 0.10 -7.71 2.32
CA ALA A 352 0.28 -6.59 1.41
C ALA A 352 0.05 -7.01 -0.05
N ALA A 353 0.60 -8.15 -0.48
CA ALA A 353 0.39 -8.69 -1.82
C ALA A 353 -1.09 -8.98 -2.10
N LEU A 354 -1.78 -9.65 -1.18
CA LEU A 354 -3.23 -9.86 -1.28
C LEU A 354 -4.00 -8.54 -1.28
N GLY A 355 -3.60 -7.57 -0.46
CA GLY A 355 -4.17 -6.23 -0.45
C GLY A 355 -4.02 -5.52 -1.79
N VAL A 356 -2.84 -5.56 -2.42
CA VAL A 356 -2.61 -5.01 -3.76
C VAL A 356 -3.48 -5.72 -4.79
N CYS A 357 -3.58 -7.05 -4.76
CA CYS A 357 -4.47 -7.80 -5.67
C CYS A 357 -5.92 -7.29 -5.55
N VAL A 358 -6.43 -7.16 -4.32
CA VAL A 358 -7.77 -6.60 -4.07
C VAL A 358 -7.88 -5.18 -4.60
N GLY A 359 -6.91 -4.31 -4.33
CA GLY A 359 -6.91 -2.91 -4.77
C GLY A 359 -6.93 -2.79 -6.29
N LEU A 360 -6.08 -3.54 -6.99
CA LEU A 360 -6.03 -3.57 -8.45
C LEU A 360 -7.32 -4.15 -9.06
N GLN A 361 -7.92 -5.18 -8.42
CA GLN A 361 -9.21 -5.73 -8.85
C GLN A 361 -10.36 -4.74 -8.67
N VAL A 362 -10.41 -4.02 -7.55
CA VAL A 362 -11.41 -2.95 -7.31
C VAL A 362 -11.30 -1.85 -8.36
N LEU A 363 -10.08 -1.47 -8.75
CA LEU A 363 -9.84 -0.45 -9.77
C LEU A 363 -10.11 -0.93 -11.20
N GLY A 364 -10.33 -2.23 -11.40
CA GLY A 364 -10.54 -2.85 -12.71
C GLY A 364 -9.25 -3.07 -13.51
N SER A 365 -8.09 -3.01 -12.85
CA SER A 365 -6.76 -3.00 -13.50
C SER A 365 -5.94 -4.26 -13.26
N PHE A 366 -6.56 -5.30 -12.70
CA PHE A 366 -5.95 -6.61 -12.50
C PHE A 366 -6.48 -7.62 -13.55
N SER A 367 -6.14 -7.40 -14.81
CA SER A 367 -6.49 -8.33 -15.88
C SER A 367 -5.68 -9.62 -15.74
N LEU A 368 -6.37 -10.76 -15.60
CA LEU A 368 -5.76 -12.09 -15.46
C LEU A 368 -6.11 -12.96 -16.67
N THR A 369 -5.09 -13.59 -17.25
CA THR A 369 -5.31 -14.66 -18.23
C THR A 369 -5.96 -15.88 -17.57
N GLU A 370 -6.55 -16.78 -18.34
CA GLU A 370 -7.20 -17.99 -17.80
C GLU A 370 -6.23 -18.83 -16.94
N ASP A 371 -4.99 -19.01 -17.41
CA ASP A 371 -3.94 -19.72 -16.68
C ASP A 371 -3.53 -19.00 -15.38
N GLU A 372 -3.43 -17.67 -15.41
CA GLU A 372 -3.11 -16.87 -14.21
C GLU A 372 -4.23 -16.95 -13.17
N ARG A 373 -5.50 -17.04 -13.58
CA ARG A 373 -6.63 -17.24 -12.66
C ARG A 373 -6.54 -18.60 -11.97
N ILE A 374 -6.24 -19.65 -12.72
CA ILE A 374 -6.06 -21.00 -12.15
C ILE A 374 -4.87 -21.00 -11.19
N ARG A 375 -3.72 -20.45 -11.59
CA ARG A 375 -2.52 -20.33 -10.74
C ARG A 375 -2.80 -19.58 -9.44
N LEU A 376 -3.53 -18.46 -9.52
CA LEU A 376 -3.94 -17.69 -8.35
C LEU A 376 -4.82 -18.52 -7.41
N LEU A 377 -5.84 -19.21 -7.93
CA LEU A 377 -6.71 -20.07 -7.12
C LEU A 377 -5.92 -21.18 -6.43
N THR A 378 -5.05 -21.88 -7.15
CA THR A 378 -4.17 -22.92 -6.58
C THR A 378 -3.24 -22.37 -5.49
N SER A 379 -2.76 -21.13 -5.65
CA SER A 379 -1.93 -20.46 -4.63
C SER A 379 -2.73 -20.16 -3.36
N LEU A 380 -3.97 -19.68 -3.52
CA LEU A 380 -4.86 -19.41 -2.39
C LEU A 380 -5.30 -20.68 -1.65
N GLU A 381 -5.43 -21.80 -2.37
CA GLU A 381 -5.70 -23.11 -1.75
C GLU A 381 -4.57 -23.52 -0.79
N LYS A 382 -3.31 -23.38 -1.24
CA LYS A 382 -2.11 -23.68 -0.43
C LYS A 382 -1.93 -22.74 0.77
N LEU A 383 -2.44 -21.52 0.67
CA LEU A 383 -2.40 -20.53 1.74
C LEU A 383 -3.28 -20.91 2.93
N ALA A 384 -4.39 -21.61 2.69
CA ALA A 384 -5.35 -21.96 3.73
C ALA A 384 -4.77 -22.77 4.90
N PRO A 385 -3.99 -23.87 4.69
CA PRO A 385 -3.40 -24.64 5.79
C PRO A 385 -2.19 -23.96 6.45
N THR A 386 -1.55 -22.99 5.79
CA THR A 386 -0.28 -22.41 6.25
C THR A 386 -0.43 -21.07 6.94
N SER A 387 -1.51 -20.33 6.67
CA SER A 387 -1.72 -18.99 7.21
C SER A 387 -2.38 -19.02 8.58
N SER A 388 -1.74 -18.39 9.57
CA SER A 388 -2.32 -18.11 10.89
C SER A 388 -3.00 -16.73 10.96
N SER A 389 -2.95 -15.93 9.89
CA SER A 389 -3.43 -14.55 9.89
C SER A 389 -4.88 -14.45 9.41
N SER A 390 -5.79 -14.04 10.31
CA SER A 390 -7.19 -13.71 9.97
C SER A 390 -7.29 -12.75 8.78
N ARG A 391 -6.38 -11.77 8.72
CA ARG A 391 -6.34 -10.75 7.69
C ARG A 391 -5.98 -11.32 6.32
N ALA A 392 -5.01 -12.24 6.26
CA ALA A 392 -4.61 -12.88 5.01
C ALA A 392 -5.77 -13.72 4.45
N ILE A 393 -6.42 -14.53 5.29
CA ILE A 393 -7.58 -15.34 4.87
C ILE A 393 -8.76 -14.46 4.43
N SER A 394 -9.01 -13.36 5.14
CA SER A 394 -10.05 -12.41 4.79
C SER A 394 -9.80 -11.79 3.40
N LEU A 395 -8.57 -11.34 3.14
CA LEU A 395 -8.21 -10.78 1.83
C LEU A 395 -8.23 -11.84 0.74
N ALA A 396 -7.77 -13.07 1.01
CA ALA A 396 -7.85 -14.19 0.07
C ALA A 396 -9.30 -14.49 -0.33
N PHE A 397 -10.23 -14.48 0.62
CA PHE A 397 -11.66 -14.60 0.34
C PHE A 397 -12.14 -13.48 -0.60
N ILE A 398 -11.77 -12.23 -0.32
CA ILE A 398 -12.14 -11.09 -1.18
C ILE A 398 -11.54 -11.22 -2.58
N VAL A 399 -10.31 -11.70 -2.72
CA VAL A 399 -9.68 -11.95 -4.03
C VAL A 399 -10.52 -12.95 -4.85
N VAL A 400 -11.03 -14.02 -4.23
CA VAL A 400 -11.91 -14.99 -4.90
C VAL A 400 -13.23 -14.36 -5.32
N VAL A 401 -13.85 -13.54 -4.45
CA VAL A 401 -15.08 -12.80 -4.79
C VAL A 401 -14.85 -11.89 -6.01
N LEU A 402 -13.77 -11.11 -5.99
CA LEU A 402 -13.47 -10.11 -7.02
C LEU A 402 -12.94 -10.72 -8.32
N LEU A 403 -12.37 -11.92 -8.28
CA LEU A 403 -12.04 -12.69 -9.47
C LEU A 403 -13.27 -12.89 -10.37
N TRP A 404 -14.43 -13.13 -9.74
CA TRP A 404 -15.68 -13.42 -10.43
C TRP A 404 -16.53 -12.19 -10.73
N TYR A 405 -16.25 -11.06 -10.10
CA TYR A 405 -17.01 -9.81 -10.31
C TYR A 405 -17.08 -9.37 -11.79
N PRO A 406 -15.96 -9.25 -12.55
CA PRO A 406 -16.04 -8.92 -13.98
C PRO A 406 -16.60 -10.06 -14.84
N LEU A 407 -16.60 -11.29 -14.32
CA LEU A 407 -17.06 -12.51 -15.00
C LEU A 407 -18.51 -12.88 -14.64
N ALA A 408 -19.23 -12.02 -13.89
CA ALA A 408 -20.61 -12.27 -13.51
C ALA A 408 -21.54 -12.62 -14.69
N PRO A 409 -21.43 -11.99 -15.88
CA PRO A 409 -22.22 -12.38 -17.06
C PRO A 409 -21.92 -13.80 -17.57
N ALA A 410 -20.69 -14.30 -17.39
CA ALA A 410 -20.34 -15.67 -17.74
C ALA A 410 -20.93 -16.66 -16.71
N LEU A 411 -20.93 -16.28 -15.42
CA LEU A 411 -21.54 -17.08 -14.35
C LEU A 411 -23.06 -17.18 -14.45
N SER A 412 -23.74 -16.14 -14.95
CA SER A 412 -25.19 -16.15 -15.13
C SER A 412 -25.67 -17.12 -16.23
N LYS A 413 -24.77 -17.63 -17.08
CA LYS A 413 -25.11 -18.67 -18.06
C LYS A 413 -25.42 -20.00 -17.37
N ALA A 414 -26.32 -20.78 -17.96
CA ALA A 414 -26.65 -22.12 -17.49
C ALA A 414 -25.39 -23.01 -17.44
N PRO A 415 -25.25 -23.95 -16.47
CA PRO A 415 -24.02 -24.74 -16.29
C PRO A 415 -23.53 -25.47 -17.55
N GLY A 416 -24.45 -25.95 -18.40
CA GLY A 416 -24.12 -26.62 -19.65
C GLY A 416 -23.64 -25.70 -20.79
N GLN A 417 -23.86 -24.38 -20.66
CA GLN A 417 -23.45 -23.36 -21.63
C GLN A 417 -22.14 -22.66 -21.26
N ARG A 418 -21.53 -23.04 -20.13
CA ARG A 418 -20.24 -22.54 -19.69
C ARG A 418 -19.13 -23.29 -20.41
N ASP A 419 -18.08 -22.58 -20.77
CA ASP A 419 -16.82 -23.12 -21.25
C ASP A 419 -16.12 -23.95 -20.15
N GLU A 420 -15.27 -24.89 -20.58
CA GLU A 420 -14.56 -25.81 -19.67
C GLU A 420 -13.61 -25.08 -18.71
N HIS A 421 -13.01 -23.97 -19.15
CA HIS A 421 -12.15 -23.14 -18.30
C HIS A 421 -12.96 -22.50 -17.16
N THR A 422 -14.11 -21.90 -17.46
CA THR A 422 -15.02 -21.38 -16.44
C THR A 422 -15.50 -22.47 -15.48
N LYS A 423 -15.85 -23.67 -15.97
CA LYS A 423 -16.23 -24.80 -15.09
C LYS A 423 -15.10 -25.19 -14.14
N THR A 424 -13.88 -25.31 -14.67
CA THR A 424 -12.69 -25.66 -13.89
C THR A 424 -12.40 -24.60 -12.82
N ALA A 425 -12.42 -23.32 -13.21
CA ALA A 425 -12.19 -22.22 -12.28
C ALA A 425 -13.27 -22.13 -11.19
N VAL A 426 -14.54 -22.41 -11.52
CA VAL A 426 -15.62 -22.48 -10.50
C VAL A 426 -15.35 -23.61 -9.52
N GLY A 427 -15.00 -24.81 -10.00
CA GLY A 427 -14.68 -25.95 -9.14
C GLY A 427 -13.50 -25.67 -8.21
N LEU A 428 -12.42 -25.08 -8.72
CA LEU A 428 -11.26 -24.68 -7.91
C LEU A 428 -11.63 -23.57 -6.90
N SER A 429 -12.41 -22.57 -7.31
CA SER A 429 -12.88 -21.52 -6.40
C SER A 429 -13.68 -22.11 -5.23
N GLN A 430 -14.53 -23.10 -5.51
CA GLN A 430 -15.29 -23.81 -4.49
C GLN A 430 -14.36 -24.57 -3.52
N GLN A 431 -13.34 -25.27 -4.03
CA GLN A 431 -12.34 -25.97 -3.20
C GLN A 431 -11.55 -24.98 -2.32
N VAL A 432 -11.08 -23.87 -2.89
CA VAL A 432 -10.38 -22.81 -2.16
C VAL A 432 -11.26 -22.24 -1.04
N LEU A 433 -12.55 -21.97 -1.31
CA LEU A 433 -13.47 -21.46 -0.30
C LEU A 433 -13.69 -22.46 0.85
N VAL A 434 -13.78 -23.78 0.56
CA VAL A 434 -13.80 -24.81 1.62
C VAL A 434 -12.54 -24.73 2.45
N ALA A 435 -11.37 -24.71 1.81
CA ALA A 435 -10.09 -24.72 2.49
C ALA A 435 -9.92 -23.50 3.40
N LEU A 436 -10.19 -22.30 2.87
CA LEU A 436 -10.11 -21.04 3.62
C LEU A 436 -11.12 -21.00 4.78
N PHE A 437 -12.32 -21.56 4.60
CA PHE A 437 -13.32 -21.65 5.67
C PHE A 437 -12.89 -22.61 6.80
N HIS A 438 -12.20 -23.70 6.46
CA HIS A 438 -11.72 -24.70 7.42
C HIS A 438 -10.41 -24.30 8.12
N ALA A 439 -9.77 -23.21 7.71
CA ALA A 439 -8.63 -22.60 8.40
C ALA A 439 -9.06 -21.90 9.70
N ARG A 440 -9.61 -22.68 10.63
CA ARG A 440 -10.24 -22.20 11.87
C ARG A 440 -9.28 -21.46 12.77
N ASP A 441 -8.01 -21.88 12.80
CA ASP A 441 -6.98 -21.31 13.68
C ASP A 441 -6.67 -19.85 13.36
N ALA A 442 -6.95 -19.41 12.13
CA ALA A 442 -6.79 -18.01 11.73
C ALA A 442 -7.95 -17.11 12.15
N GLY A 443 -9.08 -17.66 12.63
CA GLY A 443 -10.19 -16.86 13.17
C GLY A 443 -10.98 -16.03 12.13
N ALA A 444 -10.88 -16.34 10.83
CA ALA A 444 -11.64 -15.65 9.77
C ALA A 444 -13.03 -16.27 9.49
N GLY A 445 -13.37 -17.41 10.11
CA GLY A 445 -14.64 -18.12 9.92
C GLY A 445 -15.91 -17.25 9.99
N PRO A 446 -16.05 -16.33 10.97
CA PRO A 446 -17.20 -15.44 11.05
C PRO A 446 -17.43 -14.57 9.80
N LEU A 447 -16.36 -14.16 9.10
CA LEU A 447 -16.45 -13.37 7.86
C LEU A 447 -17.23 -14.14 6.78
N PHE A 448 -16.94 -15.43 6.61
CA PHE A 448 -17.58 -16.27 5.59
C PHE A 448 -19.08 -16.41 5.84
N VAL A 449 -19.48 -16.48 7.11
CA VAL A 449 -20.87 -16.63 7.50
C VAL A 449 -21.64 -15.34 7.24
N VAL A 450 -21.14 -14.20 7.72
CA VAL A 450 -21.78 -12.90 7.47
C VAL A 450 -21.87 -12.65 5.97
N SER A 451 -20.78 -12.92 5.24
CA SER A 451 -20.77 -12.79 3.79
C SER A 451 -21.83 -13.67 3.14
N ALA A 452 -21.90 -14.96 3.50
CA ALA A 452 -22.88 -15.89 2.94
C ALA A 452 -24.32 -15.45 3.17
N VAL A 453 -24.66 -15.01 4.39
CA VAL A 453 -25.99 -14.44 4.69
C VAL A 453 -26.28 -13.24 3.78
N LEU A 454 -25.36 -12.28 3.68
CA LEU A 454 -25.55 -11.09 2.84
C LEU A 454 -25.66 -11.41 1.34
N PHE A 455 -24.90 -12.39 0.86
CA PHE A 455 -24.97 -12.87 -0.52
C PHE A 455 -26.31 -13.55 -0.83
N TYR A 456 -26.80 -14.42 0.05
CA TYR A 456 -28.02 -15.22 -0.16
C TYR A 456 -29.30 -14.38 -0.03
N THR A 457 -29.30 -13.46 0.92
CA THR A 457 -30.45 -12.57 1.20
C THR A 457 -30.53 -11.37 0.29
N LYS A 458 -29.50 -11.19 -0.56
CA LYS A 458 -29.33 -10.03 -1.43
C LYS A 458 -29.39 -8.71 -0.68
N ALA A 459 -28.80 -8.68 0.50
CA ALA A 459 -28.87 -7.53 1.39
C ALA A 459 -28.14 -6.31 0.79
N PRO A 460 -28.73 -5.11 0.84
CA PRO A 460 -28.08 -3.89 0.34
C PRO A 460 -26.81 -3.53 1.13
N ALA A 461 -26.65 -4.07 2.33
CA ALA A 461 -25.46 -3.91 3.18
C ALA A 461 -24.23 -4.69 2.69
N LEU A 462 -24.35 -5.54 1.66
CA LEU A 462 -23.24 -6.37 1.15
C LEU A 462 -22.03 -5.54 0.71
N VAL A 463 -22.24 -4.51 -0.11
CA VAL A 463 -21.15 -3.67 -0.65
C VAL A 463 -20.47 -2.86 0.46
N PRO A 464 -21.20 -2.14 1.34
CA PRO A 464 -20.60 -1.48 2.50
C PRO A 464 -19.83 -2.43 3.42
N PHE A 465 -20.36 -3.63 3.65
CA PHE A 465 -19.71 -4.65 4.48
C PHE A 465 -18.37 -5.09 3.89
N LEU A 466 -18.35 -5.53 2.63
CA LEU A 466 -17.12 -5.97 1.98
C LEU A 466 -16.10 -4.83 1.85
N ALA A 467 -16.53 -3.58 1.60
CA ALA A 467 -15.66 -2.41 1.62
C ALA A 467 -14.98 -2.22 2.98
N SER A 468 -15.72 -2.36 4.09
CA SER A 468 -15.17 -2.30 5.44
C SER A 468 -14.16 -3.42 5.72
N VAL A 469 -14.39 -4.61 5.18
CA VAL A 469 -13.44 -5.73 5.28
C VAL A 469 -12.18 -5.43 4.48
N ILE A 470 -12.26 -4.74 3.35
CA ILE A 470 -11.07 -4.39 2.56
C ILE A 470 -10.17 -3.37 3.27
N GLY A 471 -10.74 -2.39 3.97
CA GLY A 471 -9.95 -1.43 4.77
C GLY A 471 -9.07 -0.49 3.94
N PHE A 472 -9.50 -0.17 2.72
CA PHE A 472 -8.92 0.91 1.90
C PHE A 472 -9.60 2.26 2.13
N ASP A 473 -10.81 2.27 2.71
CA ASP A 473 -11.44 3.50 3.15
C ASP A 473 -10.60 4.05 4.32
N GLY A 474 -9.98 5.22 4.12
CA GLY A 474 -9.18 5.86 5.17
C GLY A 474 -10.02 6.10 6.42
N ASP A 475 -9.37 6.12 7.59
CA ASP A 475 -10.02 6.34 8.90
C ASP A 475 -10.85 7.64 8.88
N THR A 476 -12.12 7.53 8.49
CA THR A 476 -13.09 8.63 8.40
C THR A 476 -13.71 8.95 9.75
N CYS A 477 -13.11 8.47 10.85
CA CYS A 477 -13.65 8.66 12.19
C CYS A 477 -13.27 10.00 12.84
N ASN A 478 -12.45 10.85 12.20
CA ASN A 478 -12.18 12.21 12.69
C ASN A 478 -12.39 13.26 11.59
N ALA A 479 -13.64 13.71 11.45
CA ALA A 479 -14.04 14.83 10.59
C ALA A 479 -13.40 16.19 10.95
N ALA A 480 -12.50 16.25 11.95
CA ALA A 480 -11.82 17.45 12.40
C ALA A 480 -10.39 17.64 11.84
N SER A 481 -9.80 16.64 11.18
CA SER A 481 -8.47 16.76 10.56
C SER A 481 -8.55 16.85 9.03
N THR A 482 -9.35 17.78 8.53
CA THR A 482 -9.37 18.16 7.12
C THR A 482 -8.15 19.01 6.79
N ALA A 483 -7.03 18.38 6.42
CA ALA A 483 -5.98 19.06 5.63
C ALA A 483 -4.98 18.12 4.93
N THR A 484 -4.73 16.88 5.40
CA THR A 484 -3.59 16.09 4.87
C THR A 484 -3.78 14.57 4.77
N ALA A 485 -4.93 14.00 5.14
CA ALA A 485 -5.19 12.58 4.98
C ALA A 485 -5.75 12.28 3.58
N GLY A 486 -4.96 11.62 2.73
CA GLY A 486 -5.43 11.15 1.42
C GLY A 486 -6.63 10.21 1.57
N ASN A 487 -7.62 10.37 0.70
CA ASN A 487 -8.75 9.45 0.63
C ASN A 487 -8.29 8.20 -0.15
N GLY A 488 -8.40 7.02 0.46
CA GLY A 488 -8.08 5.75 -0.21
C GLY A 488 -9.10 5.36 -1.29
N ILE A 489 -9.08 4.10 -1.72
CA ILE A 489 -9.97 3.60 -2.78
C ILE A 489 -11.42 3.61 -2.28
N GLN A 490 -12.29 4.40 -2.92
CA GLN A 490 -13.73 4.42 -2.64
C GLN A 490 -14.43 3.19 -3.24
N VAL A 491 -14.34 2.06 -2.54
CA VAL A 491 -14.83 0.74 -3.00
C VAL A 491 -16.32 0.76 -3.32
N GLN A 492 -17.11 1.48 -2.50
CA GLN A 492 -18.57 1.53 -2.65
C GLN A 492 -19.05 2.12 -3.98
N GLN A 493 -18.25 3.00 -4.60
CA GLN A 493 -18.58 3.60 -5.89
C GLN A 493 -18.21 2.71 -7.08
N ALA A 494 -17.27 1.78 -6.88
CA ALA A 494 -16.78 0.90 -7.94
C ALA A 494 -17.67 -0.34 -8.13
N TRP A 495 -18.43 -0.73 -7.11
CA TRP A 495 -19.09 -2.03 -7.07
C TRP A 495 -20.61 -1.96 -7.27
N ARG A 496 -21.14 -2.96 -7.96
CA ARG A 496 -22.56 -3.20 -8.16
C ARG A 496 -22.97 -4.48 -7.44
N ALA A 497 -23.95 -4.38 -6.55
CA ALA A 497 -24.44 -5.51 -5.75
C ALA A 497 -24.96 -6.66 -6.64
N GLU A 498 -25.58 -6.34 -7.78
CA GLU A 498 -26.13 -7.32 -8.72
C GLU A 498 -25.13 -8.39 -9.16
N TYR A 499 -23.90 -8.00 -9.50
CA TYR A 499 -22.85 -8.92 -9.94
C TYR A 499 -22.30 -9.76 -8.81
N LEU A 500 -22.29 -9.22 -7.59
CA LEU A 500 -21.86 -9.93 -6.40
C LEU A 500 -22.87 -11.03 -6.02
N HIS A 501 -24.17 -10.82 -6.18
CA HIS A 501 -25.18 -11.85 -5.88
C HIS A 501 -25.06 -13.09 -6.79
N VAL A 502 -24.64 -12.92 -8.05
CA VAL A 502 -24.40 -14.05 -8.97
C VAL A 502 -23.30 -14.98 -8.44
N PHE A 503 -22.24 -14.42 -7.85
CA PHE A 503 -21.20 -15.20 -7.18
C PHE A 503 -21.77 -16.00 -6.00
N GLY A 504 -22.63 -15.35 -5.19
CA GLY A 504 -23.33 -15.98 -4.08
C GLY A 504 -24.09 -17.24 -4.50
N ASP A 505 -24.88 -17.14 -5.55
CA ASP A 505 -25.73 -18.24 -6.04
C ASP A 505 -24.94 -19.39 -6.68
N VAL A 506 -23.90 -19.08 -7.46
CA VAL A 506 -23.21 -20.06 -8.31
C VAL A 506 -21.98 -20.68 -7.65
N VAL A 507 -21.23 -19.90 -6.87
CA VAL A 507 -19.93 -20.33 -6.31
C VAL A 507 -20.05 -20.60 -4.82
N LEU A 508 -20.65 -19.69 -4.05
CA LEU A 508 -20.68 -19.77 -2.60
C LEU A 508 -21.70 -20.79 -2.08
N LYS A 509 -22.95 -20.73 -2.56
CA LYS A 509 -24.08 -21.55 -2.09
C LYS A 509 -23.88 -23.06 -2.20
N PRO A 510 -23.27 -23.61 -3.27
CA PRO A 510 -23.01 -25.05 -3.37
C PRO A 510 -22.04 -25.59 -2.32
N VAL A 511 -21.20 -24.72 -1.74
CA VAL A 511 -20.15 -25.10 -0.80
C VAL A 511 -20.55 -24.76 0.63
N LEU A 512 -20.90 -23.51 0.87
CA LEU A 512 -21.33 -23.00 2.17
C LEU A 512 -22.85 -23.07 2.28
N THR A 513 -23.36 -24.30 2.33
CA THR A 513 -24.80 -24.54 2.48
C THR A 513 -25.32 -23.98 3.81
N GLU A 514 -26.60 -23.62 3.86
CA GLU A 514 -27.26 -23.14 5.08
C GLU A 514 -27.05 -24.10 6.27
N ASN A 515 -27.12 -25.41 6.02
CA ASN A 515 -26.89 -26.44 7.04
C ASN A 515 -25.45 -26.40 7.61
N LEU A 516 -24.45 -26.22 6.74
CA LEU A 516 -23.06 -26.15 7.15
C LEU A 516 -22.81 -24.86 7.94
N LEU A 517 -23.28 -23.72 7.43
CA LEU A 517 -23.18 -22.43 8.14
C LEU A 517 -23.85 -22.52 9.52
N ALA A 518 -25.04 -23.11 9.60
CA ALA A 518 -25.78 -23.24 10.84
C ALA A 518 -25.07 -24.12 11.88
N ARG A 519 -24.39 -25.18 11.41
CA ARG A 519 -23.61 -26.06 12.28
C ARG A 519 -22.33 -25.38 12.78
N GLU A 520 -21.63 -24.67 11.90
CA GLU A 520 -20.26 -24.21 12.15
C GLU A 520 -20.19 -22.88 12.89
N VAL A 521 -21.17 -21.98 12.70
CA VAL A 521 -21.25 -20.71 13.46
C VAL A 521 -21.22 -20.92 14.96
N LEU A 522 -21.92 -21.96 15.43
CA LEU A 522 -22.00 -22.31 16.84
C LEU A 522 -20.70 -22.91 17.39
N THR A 523 -19.72 -23.21 16.53
CA THR A 523 -18.38 -23.67 16.94
C THR A 523 -17.39 -22.51 17.11
N PHE A 524 -17.73 -21.31 16.62
CA PHE A 524 -16.87 -20.15 16.80
C PHE A 524 -16.89 -19.67 18.25
N PRO A 525 -15.75 -19.18 18.77
CA PRO A 525 -15.70 -18.66 20.12
C PRO A 525 -16.65 -17.46 20.26
N PRO A 526 -17.31 -17.30 21.43
CA PRO A 526 -18.08 -16.12 21.76
C PRO A 526 -17.24 -14.84 21.58
N ALA A 527 -17.89 -13.77 21.12
CA ALA A 527 -17.22 -12.49 20.88
C ALA A 527 -16.79 -11.87 22.21
N ALA A 528 -15.48 -11.69 22.40
CA ALA A 528 -14.91 -11.28 23.68
C ALA A 528 -15.27 -9.84 24.03
N ARG A 529 -15.95 -9.65 25.18
CA ARG A 529 -16.26 -8.36 25.83
C ARG A 529 -16.72 -7.24 24.87
N VAL A 530 -17.61 -7.55 23.93
CA VAL A 530 -18.11 -6.56 22.96
C VAL A 530 -18.97 -5.51 23.67
N SER A 531 -18.45 -4.29 23.81
CA SER A 531 -19.20 -3.13 24.31
C SER A 531 -19.67 -2.22 23.16
N ALA A 532 -20.68 -1.39 23.40
CA ALA A 532 -21.12 -0.41 22.41
C ALA A 532 -20.07 0.70 22.16
N LEU A 533 -19.08 0.87 23.03
CA LEU A 533 -17.97 1.82 22.85
C LEU A 533 -16.91 1.26 21.90
N ASP A 534 -16.66 -0.06 21.95
CA ASP A 534 -15.70 -0.75 21.08
C ASP A 534 -16.17 -0.84 19.62
N ALA A 535 -17.49 -0.80 19.41
CA ALA A 535 -18.09 -0.70 18.08
C ALA A 535 -17.74 0.63 17.38
N VAL A 536 -17.57 1.71 18.14
CA VAL A 536 -17.23 3.04 17.63
C VAL A 536 -15.72 3.19 17.43
N SER A 537 -14.90 2.58 18.29
CA SER A 537 -13.43 2.70 18.26
C SER A 537 -12.75 1.73 17.30
N SER A 538 -13.31 0.54 17.05
CA SER A 538 -12.68 -0.49 16.22
C SER A 538 -12.90 -0.32 14.71
N GLY A 539 -13.76 0.63 14.28
CA GLY A 539 -13.95 1.10 12.90
C GLY A 539 -14.39 0.06 11.85
N HIS A 540 -14.18 -1.23 12.08
CA HIS A 540 -14.28 -2.30 11.08
C HIS A 540 -15.08 -3.51 11.61
N GLY A 541 -15.59 -3.47 12.86
CA GLY A 541 -16.57 -4.42 13.39
C GLY A 541 -16.15 -5.90 13.34
N GLN A 542 -14.85 -6.20 13.23
CA GLN A 542 -14.34 -7.58 13.09
C GLN A 542 -14.66 -8.41 14.34
N HIS A 543 -14.64 -7.77 15.51
CA HIS A 543 -15.04 -8.36 16.79
C HIS A 543 -16.55 -8.68 16.84
N GLU A 544 -17.38 -8.11 15.96
CA GLU A 544 -18.82 -8.33 15.91
C GLU A 544 -19.25 -9.35 14.85
N PHE A 545 -18.34 -9.85 13.99
CA PHE A 545 -18.73 -10.72 12.88
C PHE A 545 -19.45 -12.00 13.34
N THR A 546 -19.06 -12.57 14.48
CA THR A 546 -19.76 -13.74 15.02
C THR A 546 -21.18 -13.39 15.46
N LEU A 547 -21.38 -12.24 16.11
CA LEU A 547 -22.70 -11.76 16.53
C LEU A 547 -23.57 -11.38 15.33
N ARG A 548 -23.03 -10.65 14.35
CA ARG A 548 -23.74 -10.28 13.11
C ARG A 548 -24.12 -11.51 12.29
N GLY A 549 -23.22 -12.49 12.20
CA GLY A 549 -23.47 -13.73 11.46
C GLY A 549 -24.57 -14.55 12.12
N LEU A 550 -24.52 -14.68 13.44
CA LEU A 550 -25.55 -15.41 14.18
C LEU A 550 -26.90 -14.69 14.16
N HIS A 551 -26.92 -13.36 14.34
CA HIS A 551 -28.13 -12.54 14.19
C HIS A 551 -28.74 -12.70 12.79
N GLY A 552 -27.93 -12.55 11.74
CA GLY A 552 -28.40 -12.70 10.36
C GLY A 552 -28.97 -14.08 10.07
N LEU A 553 -28.38 -15.14 10.62
CA LEU A 553 -28.93 -16.49 10.52
C LEU A 553 -30.24 -16.68 11.29
N LEU A 554 -30.40 -16.04 12.45
CA LEU A 554 -31.65 -16.10 13.22
C LEU A 554 -32.79 -15.36 12.53
N CYS A 555 -32.50 -14.25 11.83
CA CYS A 555 -33.50 -13.58 11.00
C CYS A 555 -33.97 -14.45 9.82
N GLU A 556 -33.16 -15.43 9.39
CA GLU A 556 -33.53 -16.36 8.33
C GLU A 556 -34.41 -17.51 8.85
N LYS A 557 -35.61 -17.64 8.28
CA LYS A 557 -36.64 -18.61 8.71
C LYS A 557 -36.22 -20.09 8.66
N SER A 558 -35.12 -20.42 7.97
CA SER A 558 -34.63 -21.80 7.82
C SER A 558 -33.79 -22.29 9.02
N PHE A 559 -33.13 -21.40 9.77
CA PHE A 559 -32.13 -21.77 10.77
C PHE A 559 -32.68 -22.59 11.94
N LEU A 560 -33.93 -22.35 12.37
CA LEU A 560 -34.52 -23.00 13.55
C LEU A 560 -35.19 -24.34 13.28
N ARG A 561 -35.30 -24.72 12.00
CA ARG A 561 -35.79 -26.05 11.64
C ARG A 561 -34.73 -27.14 11.85
N HIS A 562 -33.52 -26.77 12.30
CA HIS A 562 -32.39 -27.67 12.48
C HIS A 562 -32.17 -28.10 13.95
N HIS A 563 -31.62 -29.30 14.14
CA HIS A 563 -31.39 -29.99 15.44
C HIS A 563 -30.33 -29.34 16.38
N HIS A 564 -30.07 -28.04 16.28
CA HIS A 564 -28.96 -27.37 16.99
C HIS A 564 -29.37 -26.43 18.13
N ALA A 565 -30.65 -26.42 18.52
CA ALA A 565 -31.19 -25.55 19.57
C ALA A 565 -30.36 -25.54 20.87
N HIS A 566 -29.84 -26.69 21.31
CA HIS A 566 -29.00 -26.78 22.51
C HIS A 566 -27.64 -26.11 22.37
N ARG A 567 -27.02 -26.24 21.21
CA ARG A 567 -25.72 -25.62 20.96
C ARG A 567 -25.89 -24.11 20.91
N LEU A 568 -26.96 -23.63 20.30
CA LEU A 568 -27.34 -22.21 20.30
C LEU A 568 -27.57 -21.69 21.72
N GLU A 569 -28.39 -22.38 22.52
CA GLU A 569 -28.63 -21.99 23.92
C GLU A 569 -27.33 -21.95 24.73
N SER A 570 -26.46 -22.96 24.58
CA SER A 570 -25.16 -22.98 25.27
C SER A 570 -24.23 -21.87 24.80
N TRP A 571 -24.24 -21.55 23.51
CA TRP A 571 -23.42 -20.48 22.95
C TRP A 571 -23.88 -19.11 23.47
N LEU A 572 -25.20 -18.86 23.48
CA LEU A 572 -25.79 -17.64 24.03
C LEU A 572 -25.53 -17.51 25.53
N ALA A 573 -25.58 -18.63 26.26
CA ALA A 573 -25.21 -18.66 27.67
C ALA A 573 -23.77 -18.27 27.92
N ASN A 574 -22.85 -18.70 27.06
CA ASN A 574 -21.45 -18.30 27.18
C ASN A 574 -21.24 -16.85 26.74
N GLN A 575 -21.94 -16.37 25.70
CA GLN A 575 -21.85 -14.98 25.25
C GLN A 575 -22.36 -13.99 26.30
N VAL A 576 -23.55 -14.22 26.86
CA VAL A 576 -24.15 -13.37 27.90
C VAL A 576 -23.46 -13.60 29.24
N GLY A 577 -23.14 -14.85 29.56
CA GLY A 577 -22.53 -15.24 30.81
C GLY A 577 -21.10 -14.74 30.93
N GLU A 578 -20.22 -15.01 29.96
CA GLU A 578 -18.78 -14.79 30.15
C GLU A 578 -18.25 -13.56 29.42
N GLN A 579 -18.95 -13.08 28.39
CA GLN A 579 -18.40 -12.11 27.43
C GLN A 579 -19.24 -10.83 27.26
N ALA A 580 -20.29 -10.61 28.05
CA ALA A 580 -21.04 -9.36 27.99
C ALA A 580 -20.24 -8.21 28.63
N ALA A 581 -20.31 -7.02 28.04
CA ALA A 581 -19.66 -5.81 28.56
C ALA A 581 -20.65 -4.64 28.61
N LEU A 582 -20.35 -3.63 29.43
CA LEU A 582 -21.11 -2.39 29.48
C LEU A 582 -20.37 -1.26 28.74
N PRO A 583 -21.06 -0.37 28.03
CA PRO A 583 -22.49 -0.43 27.68
C PRO A 583 -22.81 -1.62 26.76
N VAL A 584 -23.98 -2.25 26.97
CA VAL A 584 -24.40 -3.44 26.21
C VAL A 584 -24.49 -3.11 24.72
N HIS A 585 -23.87 -3.94 23.89
CA HIS A 585 -23.90 -3.78 22.44
C HIS A 585 -25.33 -4.00 21.88
N PRO A 586 -25.86 -3.12 21.01
CA PRO A 586 -27.24 -3.22 20.51
C PRO A 586 -27.50 -4.52 19.75
N LEU A 587 -26.54 -5.03 18.98
CA LEU A 587 -26.68 -6.32 18.28
C LEU A 587 -26.92 -7.50 19.23
N LEU A 588 -26.38 -7.47 20.45
CA LEU A 588 -26.61 -8.54 21.42
C LEU A 588 -28.09 -8.55 21.85
N VAL A 589 -28.69 -7.38 22.00
CA VAL A 589 -30.12 -7.24 22.32
C VAL A 589 -30.97 -7.72 21.15
N SER A 590 -30.69 -7.27 19.92
CA SER A 590 -31.40 -7.73 18.73
C SER A 590 -31.32 -9.25 18.58
N LEU A 591 -30.15 -9.84 18.83
CA LEU A 591 -29.94 -11.28 18.75
C LEU A 591 -30.79 -12.06 19.77
N LEU A 592 -30.88 -11.56 21.01
CA LEU A 592 -31.73 -12.16 22.04
C LEU A 592 -33.21 -12.05 21.68
N LEU A 593 -33.65 -10.93 21.11
CA LEU A 593 -35.04 -10.73 20.68
C LEU A 593 -35.41 -11.70 19.54
N GLU A 594 -34.57 -11.78 18.51
CA GLU A 594 -34.77 -12.70 17.39
C GLU A 594 -34.80 -14.15 17.88
N TRP A 595 -33.92 -14.53 18.81
CA TRP A 595 -33.95 -15.86 19.40
C TRP A 595 -35.27 -16.17 20.13
N ILE A 596 -35.83 -15.20 20.87
CA ILE A 596 -37.13 -15.34 21.56
C ILE A 596 -38.28 -15.45 20.56
N GLU A 597 -38.33 -14.56 19.57
CA GLU A 597 -39.39 -14.56 18.55
C GLU A 597 -39.42 -15.90 17.80
N ASN A 598 -38.24 -16.38 17.44
CA ASN A 598 -38.05 -17.66 16.79
C ASN A 598 -38.43 -18.85 17.67
N TYR A 599 -38.17 -18.78 18.98
CA TYR A 599 -38.67 -19.75 19.94
C TYR A 599 -40.21 -19.70 20.04
N ILE A 600 -40.84 -18.54 20.02
CA ILE A 600 -42.31 -18.46 20.04
C ILE A 600 -42.90 -19.03 18.74
N MET A 601 -42.34 -18.65 17.59
CA MET A 601 -42.82 -19.08 16.26
C MET A 601 -42.66 -20.58 16.02
N ALA A 602 -41.56 -21.18 16.48
CA ALA A 602 -41.33 -22.62 16.32
C ALA A 602 -42.12 -23.47 17.35
N PHE A 603 -42.51 -22.92 18.49
CA PHE A 603 -43.10 -23.68 19.61
C PHE A 603 -44.57 -23.35 19.88
N GLU A 604 -44.96 -22.07 20.05
CA GLU A 604 -46.33 -21.70 20.47
C GLU A 604 -47.35 -21.83 19.33
N TYR A 605 -47.00 -21.40 18.12
CA TYR A 605 -47.92 -21.42 16.97
C TYR A 605 -48.32 -22.83 16.51
N PRO A 606 -47.40 -23.81 16.35
CA PRO A 606 -47.78 -25.16 15.92
C PRO A 606 -48.57 -25.95 16.98
N ILE A 607 -48.29 -25.72 18.27
CA ILE A 607 -49.01 -26.36 19.38
C ILE A 607 -50.44 -25.82 19.48
N ALA A 608 -50.64 -24.52 19.25
CA ALA A 608 -51.96 -23.90 19.19
C ALA A 608 -52.79 -24.37 17.97
N GLN A 609 -52.15 -24.63 16.81
CA GLN A 609 -52.84 -24.97 15.57
C GLN A 609 -53.10 -26.48 15.36
N ALA A 610 -52.27 -27.38 15.92
CA ALA A 610 -52.44 -28.83 15.76
C ALA A 610 -51.91 -29.64 16.96
N PRO A 611 -52.60 -29.63 18.12
CA PRO A 611 -52.11 -30.22 19.37
C PRO A 611 -51.94 -31.75 19.37
N ARG A 612 -52.39 -32.48 18.33
CA ARG A 612 -52.44 -33.96 18.31
C ARG A 612 -51.51 -34.64 17.32
N ARG A 613 -50.69 -33.93 16.53
CA ARG A 613 -49.87 -34.56 15.46
C ARG A 613 -48.37 -34.27 15.47
N LEU A 614 -47.85 -33.47 16.37
CA LEU A 614 -46.42 -33.13 16.39
C LEU A 614 -45.76 -33.61 17.69
N GLN A 615 -45.46 -34.90 17.77
CA GLN A 615 -44.29 -35.35 18.56
C GLN A 615 -43.05 -35.04 17.74
N LEU A 616 -42.66 -33.76 17.70
CA LEU A 616 -41.28 -33.42 17.38
C LEU A 616 -40.51 -33.52 18.70
N SER A 617 -39.50 -34.38 18.75
CA SER A 617 -38.53 -34.46 19.84
C SER A 617 -37.79 -33.12 19.93
N ILE A 618 -38.34 -32.16 20.68
CA ILE A 618 -37.74 -30.84 20.84
C ILE A 618 -37.73 -30.51 22.32
N VAL A 619 -36.57 -30.04 22.78
CA VAL A 619 -36.21 -29.95 24.20
C VAL A 619 -36.54 -28.55 24.72
N PRO A 620 -37.21 -28.42 25.88
CA PRO A 620 -37.52 -27.13 26.49
C PRO A 620 -36.25 -26.35 26.83
N LEU A 621 -36.32 -25.01 26.78
CA LEU A 621 -35.32 -24.13 27.39
C LEU A 621 -35.03 -24.63 28.80
N ARG A 622 -33.76 -24.85 29.14
CA ARG A 622 -33.45 -25.40 30.45
C ARG A 622 -33.76 -24.34 31.50
N SER A 623 -34.71 -24.65 32.39
CA SER A 623 -34.99 -23.86 33.59
C SER A 623 -33.73 -23.58 34.41
N SER A 624 -32.70 -24.44 34.32
CA SER A 624 -31.39 -24.23 34.94
C SER A 624 -30.59 -23.06 34.35
N THR A 625 -30.70 -22.79 33.04
CA THR A 625 -29.98 -21.69 32.38
C THR A 625 -30.61 -20.37 32.78
N LEU A 626 -31.94 -20.30 32.70
CA LEU A 626 -32.74 -19.17 33.17
C LEU A 626 -32.57 -18.93 34.68
N ALA A 627 -32.58 -19.97 35.51
CA ALA A 627 -32.39 -19.84 36.95
C ALA A 627 -30.97 -19.36 37.32
N LYS A 628 -29.92 -19.79 36.59
CA LYS A 628 -28.55 -19.29 36.78
C LYS A 628 -28.42 -17.81 36.41
N TRP A 629 -29.13 -17.38 35.38
CA TRP A 629 -29.12 -15.99 34.95
C TRP A 629 -29.97 -15.12 35.90
N LEU A 630 -31.18 -15.55 36.25
CA LEU A 630 -32.09 -14.85 37.17
C LEU A 630 -31.58 -14.79 38.62
N ALA A 631 -30.75 -15.74 39.05
CA ALA A 631 -30.07 -15.70 40.34
C ALA A 631 -28.89 -14.71 40.39
N ALA A 632 -28.65 -13.92 39.32
CA ALA A 632 -27.56 -12.97 39.29
C ALA A 632 -27.73 -11.88 40.38
N PRO A 633 -26.71 -11.63 41.22
CA PRO A 633 -26.76 -10.69 42.35
C PRO A 633 -26.89 -9.21 41.93
N CYS A 634 -26.96 -8.92 40.63
CA CYS A 634 -27.10 -7.57 40.07
C CYS A 634 -28.42 -6.88 40.46
N LEU A 635 -29.49 -7.64 40.71
CA LEU A 635 -30.78 -7.09 41.18
C LEU A 635 -30.72 -6.60 42.63
N ALA A 636 -29.68 -6.96 43.39
CA ALA A 636 -29.55 -6.67 44.82
C ALA A 636 -28.43 -5.64 45.15
N ARG A 637 -27.69 -5.15 44.15
CA ARG A 637 -26.55 -4.23 44.33
C ARG A 637 -26.75 -2.98 43.47
N ALA A 638 -26.06 -1.88 43.77
CA ALA A 638 -26.00 -0.69 42.92
C ALA A 638 -24.82 -0.81 41.93
N TYR A 639 -24.93 -0.17 40.76
CA TYR A 639 -23.85 -0.17 39.78
C TYR A 639 -22.73 0.75 40.26
N ASP A 640 -21.50 0.23 40.24
CA ASP A 640 -20.32 0.94 40.70
C ASP A 640 -19.16 0.65 39.74
N PRO A 641 -18.72 1.62 38.92
CA PRO A 641 -17.67 1.41 37.92
C PRO A 641 -16.29 1.11 38.52
N GLU A 642 -16.06 1.35 39.82
CA GLU A 642 -14.77 1.14 40.46
C GLU A 642 -14.55 -0.30 40.95
N GLN A 643 -15.61 -1.14 40.97
CA GLN A 643 -15.56 -2.52 41.48
C GLN A 643 -14.98 -3.55 40.49
N GLY A 644 -14.45 -3.10 39.35
CA GLY A 644 -13.75 -3.94 38.40
C GLY A 644 -14.65 -4.79 37.50
N GLN A 645 -14.01 -5.67 36.72
CA GLN A 645 -14.62 -6.33 35.55
C GLN A 645 -15.73 -7.33 35.91
N ASP A 646 -15.63 -8.01 37.06
CA ASP A 646 -16.63 -9.00 37.47
C ASP A 646 -17.97 -8.35 37.85
N HIS A 647 -17.93 -7.14 38.43
CA HIS A 647 -19.13 -6.37 38.75
C HIS A 647 -19.79 -5.81 37.50
N GLU A 648 -18.99 -5.33 36.55
CA GLU A 648 -19.45 -4.89 35.24
C GLU A 648 -20.16 -6.01 34.48
N LEU A 649 -19.57 -7.21 34.45
CA LEU A 649 -20.15 -8.41 33.83
C LEU A 649 -21.46 -8.84 34.52
N ALA A 650 -21.52 -8.79 35.84
CA ALA A 650 -22.74 -9.10 36.59
C ALA A 650 -23.89 -8.16 36.21
N TRP A 651 -23.60 -6.86 36.03
CA TRP A 651 -24.58 -5.88 35.58
C TRP A 651 -24.93 -6.01 34.10
N ALA A 652 -23.97 -6.28 33.23
CA ALA A 652 -24.23 -6.55 31.81
C ALA A 652 -25.19 -7.73 31.63
N ARG A 653 -24.98 -8.82 32.39
CA ARG A 653 -25.90 -9.98 32.47
C ARG A 653 -27.31 -9.53 32.90
N GLY A 654 -27.38 -8.76 33.99
CA GLY A 654 -28.64 -8.24 34.54
C GLY A 654 -29.45 -7.40 33.55
N VAL A 655 -28.79 -6.54 32.79
CA VAL A 655 -29.44 -5.70 31.76
C VAL A 655 -29.98 -6.57 30.61
N CYS A 656 -29.19 -7.52 30.11
CA CYS A 656 -29.65 -8.46 29.08
C CYS A 656 -30.84 -9.32 29.55
N LEU A 657 -30.91 -9.63 30.84
CA LEU A 657 -31.97 -10.41 31.48
C LEU A 657 -33.28 -9.64 31.68
N ASP A 658 -33.22 -8.41 32.19
CA ASP A 658 -34.42 -7.58 32.40
C ASP A 658 -35.15 -7.37 31.06
N LEU A 659 -34.39 -7.10 29.99
CA LEU A 659 -34.88 -7.05 28.61
C LEU A 659 -35.57 -8.36 28.17
N HIS A 660 -34.96 -9.52 28.43
CA HIS A 660 -35.55 -10.83 28.14
C HIS A 660 -36.89 -11.05 28.88
N THR A 661 -36.94 -10.75 30.18
CA THR A 661 -38.15 -10.94 31.00
C THR A 661 -39.28 -9.99 30.60
N ARG A 662 -38.98 -8.73 30.27
CA ARG A 662 -40.00 -7.77 29.83
C ARG A 662 -40.60 -8.13 28.48
N CYS A 663 -39.79 -8.58 27.52
CA CYS A 663 -40.29 -9.00 26.21
C CYS A 663 -41.14 -10.29 26.26
N SER A 664 -40.77 -11.25 27.11
CA SER A 664 -41.59 -12.44 27.39
C SER A 664 -42.95 -12.08 28.01
N LEU A 665 -42.97 -11.16 28.97
CA LEU A 665 -44.20 -10.71 29.63
C LEU A 665 -45.11 -9.91 28.69
N THR A 666 -44.58 -9.01 27.87
CA THR A 666 -45.40 -8.22 26.92
C THR A 666 -46.00 -9.08 25.79
N ASN A 667 -45.30 -10.10 25.32
CA ASN A 667 -45.85 -11.03 24.32
C ASN A 667 -46.85 -12.03 24.92
N GLY A 668 -46.67 -12.45 26.19
CA GLY A 668 -47.67 -13.24 26.93
C GLY A 668 -49.00 -12.50 27.14
N TYR A 669 -48.98 -11.16 27.20
CA TYR A 669 -50.20 -10.34 27.23
C TYR A 669 -50.87 -10.16 25.86
N ALA A 670 -50.13 -10.34 24.74
CA ALA A 670 -50.70 -10.32 23.41
C ALA A 670 -51.38 -11.66 23.05
N THR A 671 -50.85 -12.79 23.51
CA THR A 671 -51.45 -14.12 23.34
C THR A 671 -52.64 -14.39 24.28
N GLN A 672 -52.82 -13.63 25.36
CA GLN A 672 -54.06 -13.66 26.17
C GLN A 672 -55.17 -12.73 25.64
N ARG A 673 -54.96 -12.01 24.54
CA ARG A 673 -55.94 -11.10 23.93
C ARG A 673 -56.40 -11.47 22.51
N TRP A 674 -56.10 -12.69 22.05
CA TRP A 674 -56.64 -13.26 20.81
C TRP A 674 -57.31 -14.61 21.05
#